data_AF-A0A674DD53-F1
#
_entry.id   AF-A0A674DD53-F1
#
_cell.length_a   1.000
_cell.length_b   1.000
_cell.length_c   1.000
_cell.angle_alpha   90.00
_cell.angle_beta   90.00
_cell.angle_gamma   90.00
#
_symmetry.space_group_name_H-M   'P 1'
#
loop_
_entity.id
_entity.type
_entity.pdbx_description
1 polymer ?
#
loop_
_entity_poly.entity_id
_entity_poly.type
_entity_poly.pdbx_seq_one_letter_code
_entity_poly.pdbx_strand_id
1 'polypeptide(L)'
;NRDRGEGRRKKGREGEGAKTSLVSNAKSSSHTHTPFYPSKRPPSSLFPSQDNKGFGIGELVWGKIKGFSWWPGIVVTWRATGKRQATHGMRWLQWFGDGKFSEVSADKLDSITAFPKFFNQASYTKLTSYRRAIFQALEMASLRAEKTFPQCESEGPEDQVKPMLDWAIGGFLPKGQEGLKPTDNPVVCDLLLWHVIIHVTQDLSLIIDLHASLSPLCPSEQMVHEVLKNNRSIEDFCLSCGKTRVATFHPLFEGGLCQACKDVYLEISYMYDDDGYQSYCTVCCGGREVLLCGNANCCRCFCVDCLDILVGAGASNSARNLDPWRCFMCQPLQNYGVLKRRHDWSMKLQEFFVNDNGQEFESPKIYRAVPAEQRRPIRVLSLFDGIATGYLVLRDLGFKVDHYIASEVCEDSISVGVVRHEGRIQYVHDVRNISRKNIEEWGPFDLVIGGSPCNDLSIVNPARKGLYEGTGRLFFEFYRLLSEAKPKEAEDRPFFWMFENVVAMGVNDKRDISRFLECNPVMIDAIEVSAAHRARYFWGNLPGMNRPRCASGMDKLELQDCLDHGRVAKFGKVRTITTRSNSIKQGKDQHFPVMMNGKEDILWCTELERIFGFPVHYTDVSNMGRGARQKLLGRSWSVPVIRHLFAPLKDYFACE
;
A
#
# COMPACT_ATOMS: atom_id res chain seq x y z
N ASN A 1 -2.08 -43.39 -44.79
CA ASN A 1 -0.94 -44.32 -44.63
C ASN A 1 -0.38 -44.09 -43.25
N ARG A 2 -0.43 -45.05 -42.29
CA ARG A 2 0.32 -46.34 -42.24
C ARG A 2 1.84 -46.11 -42.32
N ASP A 3 2.70 -46.67 -41.46
CA ASP A 3 2.48 -47.56 -40.29
C ASP A 3 3.77 -47.58 -39.41
N ARG A 4 3.58 -47.70 -38.09
CA ARG A 4 4.25 -48.60 -37.09
C ARG A 4 5.75 -48.63 -36.75
N GLY A 5 5.95 -48.94 -35.46
CA GLY A 5 7.11 -49.55 -34.79
C GLY A 5 6.90 -49.46 -33.26
N GLU A 6 6.08 -50.31 -32.65
CA GLU A 6 6.48 -51.48 -31.83
C GLU A 6 7.55 -51.18 -30.74
N GLY A 7 7.43 -51.56 -29.46
CA GLY A 7 6.40 -52.33 -28.75
C GLY A 7 6.97 -53.49 -27.93
N ARG A 8 6.83 -53.51 -26.59
CA ARG A 8 7.04 -54.74 -25.78
C ARG A 8 6.18 -54.78 -24.51
N ARG A 9 5.59 -55.96 -24.25
CA ARG A 9 4.68 -56.29 -23.14
C ARG A 9 5.40 -57.11 -22.06
N LYS A 10 4.82 -57.18 -20.85
CA LYS A 10 4.48 -58.47 -20.20
C LYS A 10 3.34 -58.34 -19.16
N LYS A 11 2.45 -59.35 -19.14
CA LYS A 11 1.44 -59.66 -18.09
C LYS A 11 2.14 -60.49 -16.98
N GLY A 12 1.64 -60.74 -15.75
CA GLY A 12 0.30 -60.64 -15.13
C GLY A 12 -0.21 -62.04 -14.70
N ARG A 13 -0.99 -62.22 -13.60
CA ARG A 13 -1.80 -63.41 -13.20
C ARG A 13 -2.66 -63.11 -11.94
N GLU A 14 -4.00 -63.32 -11.98
CA GLU A 14 -4.82 -64.44 -11.38
C GLU A 14 -5.05 -64.32 -9.84
N GLY A 15 -6.21 -64.59 -9.22
CA GLY A 15 -7.58 -64.93 -9.68
C GLY A 15 -8.51 -65.40 -8.51
N GLU A 16 -9.85 -65.36 -8.68
CA GLU A 16 -10.92 -66.00 -7.82
C GLU A 16 -11.08 -65.45 -6.36
N GLY A 17 -12.17 -65.57 -5.56
CA GLY A 17 -13.58 -66.06 -5.65
C GLY A 17 -14.17 -66.27 -4.22
N ALA A 18 -15.49 -66.34 -3.90
CA ALA A 18 -16.74 -65.87 -4.53
C ALA A 18 -18.01 -65.99 -3.59
N LYS A 19 -18.94 -64.99 -3.61
CA LYS A 19 -20.40 -65.01 -3.24
C LYS A 19 -20.95 -65.18 -1.78
N THR A 20 -22.10 -64.48 -1.56
CA THR A 20 -23.29 -64.78 -0.68
C THR A 20 -23.15 -64.75 0.86
N SER A 21 -24.16 -64.42 1.69
CA SER A 21 -25.59 -64.02 1.49
C SER A 21 -26.18 -63.28 2.73
N LEU A 22 -27.32 -62.58 2.58
CA LEU A 22 -28.13 -62.03 3.68
C LEU A 22 -28.81 -63.12 4.53
N VAL A 23 -29.02 -62.87 5.84
CA VAL A 23 -30.28 -63.16 6.59
C VAL A 23 -30.42 -62.17 7.75
N SER A 24 -31.62 -61.62 7.93
CA SER A 24 -32.06 -60.82 9.09
C SER A 24 -32.66 -61.69 10.20
N ASN A 25 -32.54 -61.30 11.47
CA ASN A 25 -33.54 -61.68 12.47
C ASN A 25 -33.60 -60.71 13.66
N ALA A 26 -34.81 -60.40 14.11
CA ALA A 26 -35.09 -59.59 15.30
C ALA A 26 -35.89 -60.44 16.31
N LYS A 27 -35.67 -60.20 17.61
CA LYS A 27 -36.64 -60.52 18.68
C LYS A 27 -36.32 -59.74 19.97
N SER A 28 -37.33 -59.59 20.82
CA SER A 28 -37.46 -58.57 21.87
C SER A 28 -37.66 -59.16 23.27
N SER A 29 -37.25 -58.44 24.33
CA SER A 29 -37.95 -58.47 25.65
C SER A 29 -37.53 -57.35 26.64
N SER A 30 -38.43 -56.38 26.83
CA SER A 30 -38.86 -55.71 28.09
C SER A 30 -37.88 -55.34 29.25
N HIS A 31 -37.76 -54.02 29.46
CA HIS A 31 -37.90 -53.23 30.71
C HIS A 31 -37.09 -53.48 32.01
N THR A 32 -36.38 -52.43 32.46
CA THR A 32 -36.79 -51.60 33.63
C THR A 32 -36.05 -50.24 33.67
N HIS A 33 -36.62 -49.23 34.33
CA HIS A 33 -36.13 -47.83 34.32
C HIS A 33 -35.21 -47.47 35.51
N THR A 34 -34.22 -46.61 35.28
CA THR A 34 -33.79 -45.55 36.21
C THR A 34 -32.95 -44.50 35.46
N PRO A 35 -33.06 -43.18 35.74
CA PRO A 35 -32.40 -42.15 34.94
C PRO A 35 -31.00 -41.79 35.48
N PHE A 36 -29.97 -41.93 34.65
CA PHE A 36 -28.62 -41.45 34.94
C PHE A 36 -28.33 -40.17 34.14
N TYR A 37 -27.99 -39.07 34.85
CA TYR A 37 -27.45 -37.85 34.25
C TYR A 37 -25.93 -37.98 34.07
N PRO A 38 -25.37 -37.93 32.85
CA PRO A 38 -23.93 -37.81 32.65
C PRO A 38 -23.51 -36.33 32.66
N SER A 39 -22.82 -35.92 33.72
CA SER A 39 -22.16 -34.61 33.78
C SER A 39 -21.11 -34.50 32.66
N LYS A 40 -21.35 -33.62 31.67
CA LYS A 40 -20.35 -33.28 30.66
C LYS A 40 -19.48 -32.13 31.16
N ARG A 41 -18.33 -32.45 31.75
CA ARG A 41 -17.21 -31.51 31.83
C ARG A 41 -16.74 -31.16 30.40
N PRO A 42 -16.47 -29.90 30.06
CA PRO A 42 -15.87 -29.56 28.78
C PRO A 42 -14.42 -30.07 28.68
N PRO A 43 -13.87 -30.31 27.47
CA PRO A 43 -12.51 -30.81 27.31
C PRO A 43 -11.45 -29.82 27.79
N SER A 44 -10.47 -30.30 28.55
CA SER A 44 -9.34 -29.54 29.05
C SER A 44 -8.27 -29.34 27.97
N SER A 45 -8.39 -28.30 27.13
CA SER A 45 -7.35 -27.93 26.14
C SER A 45 -7.28 -26.41 25.81
N LEU A 46 -7.63 -25.55 26.77
CA LEU A 46 -7.62 -24.08 26.58
C LEU A 46 -6.33 -23.35 26.99
N PHE A 47 -5.34 -24.06 27.54
CA PHE A 47 -4.06 -23.46 27.97
C PHE A 47 -2.91 -23.94 27.07
N PRO A 48 -2.13 -23.03 26.47
CA PRO A 48 -0.84 -23.39 25.87
C PRO A 48 0.08 -23.94 26.96
N SER A 49 0.77 -25.04 26.66
CA SER A 49 1.83 -25.57 27.53
C SER A 49 2.90 -24.49 27.75
N GLN A 50 3.10 -24.06 29.00
CA GLN A 50 4.26 -23.25 29.37
C GLN A 50 5.52 -24.11 29.17
N ASP A 51 6.40 -23.68 28.28
CA ASP A 51 7.71 -24.30 27.99
C ASP A 51 8.76 -24.01 29.09
N ASN A 52 8.32 -23.53 30.27
CA ASN A 52 9.12 -23.06 31.40
C ASN A 52 10.23 -22.05 31.06
N LYS A 53 10.19 -21.41 29.88
CA LYS A 53 11.15 -20.38 29.43
C LYS A 53 10.80 -18.95 29.85
N GLY A 54 9.80 -18.76 30.74
CA GLY A 54 9.35 -17.46 31.25
C GLY A 54 8.46 -16.67 30.28
N PHE A 55 7.94 -15.52 30.71
CA PHE A 55 7.12 -14.58 29.95
C PHE A 55 5.81 -15.17 29.36
N GLY A 56 4.72 -15.05 30.13
CA GLY A 56 3.35 -15.37 29.73
C GLY A 56 2.68 -14.31 28.86
N ILE A 57 1.53 -14.65 28.30
CA ILE A 57 0.71 -13.73 27.49
C ILE A 57 0.29 -12.53 28.33
N GLY A 58 0.41 -11.33 27.77
CA GLY A 58 0.09 -10.07 28.42
C GLY A 58 1.23 -9.49 29.29
N GLU A 59 2.37 -10.16 29.45
CA GLU A 59 3.50 -9.59 30.18
C GLU A 59 4.19 -8.46 29.40
N LEU A 60 4.48 -7.36 30.10
CA LEU A 60 5.26 -6.23 29.59
C LEU A 60 6.75 -6.56 29.68
N VAL A 61 7.47 -6.40 28.58
CA VAL A 61 8.87 -6.85 28.44
C VAL A 61 9.73 -5.84 27.69
N TRP A 62 11.03 -5.89 27.95
CA TRP A 62 12.06 -5.41 27.04
C TRP A 62 12.44 -6.53 26.08
N GLY A 63 12.59 -6.22 24.79
CA GLY A 63 13.05 -7.17 23.78
C GLY A 63 14.21 -6.65 22.95
N LYS A 64 15.09 -7.56 22.50
CA LYS A 64 16.29 -7.25 21.71
C LYS A 64 16.27 -7.81 20.29
N ILE A 65 16.13 -6.93 19.29
CA ILE A 65 16.36 -7.23 17.88
C ILE A 65 17.81 -6.87 17.48
N LYS A 66 18.41 -7.63 16.54
CA LYS A 66 19.73 -7.34 15.97
C LYS A 66 19.68 -6.01 15.20
N GLY A 67 20.59 -5.09 15.50
CA GLY A 67 20.67 -3.77 14.85
C GLY A 67 19.91 -2.64 15.57
N PHE A 68 19.07 -2.95 16.57
CA PHE A 68 18.27 -1.97 17.30
C PHE A 68 18.68 -1.88 18.79
N SER A 69 18.30 -0.80 19.46
CA SER A 69 18.31 -0.70 20.93
C SER A 69 17.38 -1.73 21.57
N TRP A 70 17.48 -1.94 22.89
CA TRP A 70 16.41 -2.65 23.60
C TRP A 70 15.13 -1.83 23.54
N TRP A 71 14.01 -2.48 23.19
CA TRP A 71 12.74 -1.83 22.87
C TRP A 71 11.62 -2.41 23.74
N PRO A 72 10.67 -1.60 24.24
CA PRO A 72 9.57 -2.12 25.05
C PRO A 72 8.48 -2.76 24.17
N GLY A 73 7.89 -3.83 24.67
CA GLY A 73 6.76 -4.51 24.04
C GLY A 73 5.93 -5.29 25.04
N ILE A 74 4.93 -6.00 24.52
CA ILE A 74 4.09 -6.91 25.29
C ILE A 74 4.07 -8.28 24.61
N VAL A 75 4.06 -9.36 25.41
CA VAL A 75 3.84 -10.72 24.90
C VAL A 75 2.39 -10.88 24.47
N VAL A 76 2.16 -11.28 23.23
CA VAL A 76 0.82 -11.50 22.66
C VAL A 76 0.61 -12.93 22.20
N THR A 77 -0.65 -13.31 22.01
CA THR A 77 -0.98 -14.61 21.41
C THR A 77 -0.62 -14.62 19.92
N TRP A 78 -0.37 -15.81 19.37
CA TRP A 78 -0.25 -15.98 17.91
C TRP A 78 -1.55 -15.63 17.16
N ARG A 79 -2.70 -15.61 17.84
CA ARG A 79 -3.99 -15.20 17.27
C ARG A 79 -4.06 -13.69 17.05
N ALA A 80 -3.54 -12.89 17.99
CA ALA A 80 -3.41 -11.43 17.83
C ALA A 80 -2.49 -11.05 16.66
N THR A 81 -1.43 -11.83 16.41
CA THR A 81 -0.59 -11.66 15.22
C THR A 81 -1.19 -12.31 13.97
N GLY A 82 -2.16 -13.22 14.16
CA GLY A 82 -2.71 -14.16 13.19
C GLY A 82 -1.65 -14.95 12.41
N LYS A 83 -0.45 -15.17 12.98
CA LYS A 83 0.61 -15.98 12.37
C LYS A 83 0.61 -17.38 13.01
N ARG A 84 1.49 -18.27 12.57
CA ARG A 84 1.69 -19.57 13.23
C ARG A 84 1.98 -19.41 14.73
N GLN A 85 1.68 -20.43 15.52
CA GLN A 85 2.14 -20.53 16.90
C GLN A 85 3.67 -20.33 16.98
N ALA A 86 4.11 -19.61 18.01
CA ALA A 86 5.53 -19.36 18.23
C ALA A 86 6.28 -20.68 18.41
N THR A 87 7.48 -20.74 17.85
CA THR A 87 8.41 -21.89 17.98
C THR A 87 8.79 -22.07 19.45
N HIS A 88 9.09 -23.29 19.89
CA HIS A 88 9.47 -23.58 21.28
C HIS A 88 10.62 -22.67 21.76
N GLY A 89 10.45 -21.98 22.88
CA GLY A 89 11.41 -20.97 23.38
C GLY A 89 11.34 -19.59 22.70
N MET A 90 10.39 -19.34 21.80
CA MET A 90 10.08 -18.02 21.23
C MET A 90 8.79 -17.44 21.83
N ARG A 91 8.62 -16.13 21.73
CA ARG A 91 7.41 -15.38 22.06
C ARG A 91 7.03 -14.46 20.90
N TRP A 92 5.74 -14.31 20.65
CA TRP A 92 5.24 -13.22 19.83
C TRP A 92 5.19 -11.96 20.69
N LEU A 93 5.89 -10.92 20.26
CA LEU A 93 5.77 -9.59 20.84
C LEU A 93 5.00 -8.67 19.92
N GLN A 94 4.20 -7.78 20.51
CA GLN A 94 3.81 -6.52 19.88
C GLN A 94 4.69 -5.40 20.45
N TRP A 95 5.29 -4.60 19.58
CA TRP A 95 6.16 -3.49 19.98
C TRP A 95 5.34 -2.23 20.23
N PHE A 96 5.60 -1.55 21.35
CA PHE A 96 5.08 -0.21 21.55
C PHE A 96 5.75 0.77 20.56
N GLY A 97 5.04 1.85 20.22
CA GLY A 97 5.51 2.87 19.28
C GLY A 97 4.99 2.68 17.87
N ASP A 98 5.21 1.53 17.22
CA ASP A 98 4.74 1.25 15.85
C ASP A 98 3.75 0.08 15.72
N GLY A 99 3.46 -0.62 16.82
CA GLY A 99 2.45 -1.67 16.88
C GLY A 99 2.80 -2.95 16.12
N LYS A 100 4.02 -3.07 15.56
CA LYS A 100 4.42 -4.24 14.76
C LYS A 100 4.62 -5.50 15.62
N PHE A 101 4.54 -6.66 14.97
CA PHE A 101 4.69 -7.96 15.62
C PHE A 101 5.96 -8.71 15.20
N SER A 102 6.71 -9.25 16.16
CA SER A 102 7.92 -10.06 15.93
C SER A 102 7.94 -11.33 16.78
N GLU A 103 8.47 -12.41 16.23
CA GLU A 103 8.80 -13.63 16.96
C GLU A 103 10.22 -13.47 17.54
N VAL A 104 10.36 -13.49 18.85
CA VAL A 104 11.61 -13.20 19.58
C VAL A 104 11.92 -14.34 20.56
N SER A 105 13.18 -14.76 20.63
CA SER A 105 13.62 -15.78 21.61
C SER A 105 13.46 -15.24 23.03
N ALA A 106 12.95 -16.07 23.95
CA ALA A 106 12.82 -15.73 25.36
C ALA A 106 14.17 -15.32 25.99
N ASP A 107 15.28 -15.88 25.51
CA ASP A 107 16.64 -15.55 25.95
C ASP A 107 17.09 -14.12 25.51
N LYS A 108 16.25 -13.40 24.73
CA LYS A 108 16.41 -11.99 24.32
C LYS A 108 15.33 -11.08 24.90
N LEU A 109 14.62 -11.54 25.91
CA LEU A 109 13.61 -10.79 26.66
C LEU A 109 14.07 -10.56 28.10
N ASP A 110 13.60 -9.48 28.70
CA ASP A 110 13.75 -9.19 30.13
C ASP A 110 12.48 -8.46 30.62
N SER A 111 12.19 -8.48 31.92
CA SER A 111 10.99 -7.85 32.49
C SER A 111 11.01 -6.33 32.27
N ILE A 112 9.86 -5.70 31.99
CA ILE A 112 9.77 -4.22 31.90
C ILE A 112 10.31 -3.53 33.17
N THR A 113 10.23 -4.19 34.33
CA THR A 113 10.76 -3.70 35.62
C THR A 113 12.27 -3.48 35.63
N ALA A 114 13.02 -4.09 34.70
CA ALA A 114 14.43 -3.79 34.46
C ALA A 114 14.62 -2.44 33.70
N PHE A 115 13.73 -1.47 33.89
CA PHE A 115 13.71 -0.19 33.17
C PHE A 115 15.05 0.57 33.23
N PRO A 116 15.72 0.72 34.40
CA PRO A 116 17.03 1.40 34.47
C PRO A 116 18.15 0.73 33.67
N LYS A 117 18.03 -0.58 33.37
CA LYS A 117 19.04 -1.39 32.69
C LYS A 117 18.94 -1.29 31.16
N PHE A 118 17.74 -1.06 30.63
CA PHE A 118 17.46 -1.14 29.19
C PHE A 118 16.97 0.16 28.55
N PHE A 119 16.47 1.11 29.33
CA PHE A 119 16.14 2.44 28.85
C PHE A 119 17.37 3.13 28.25
N ASN A 120 17.28 3.55 26.99
CA ASN A 120 18.40 4.14 26.27
C ASN A 120 18.18 5.65 26.05
N GLN A 121 18.78 6.48 26.90
CA GLN A 121 18.68 7.94 26.83
C GLN A 121 19.04 8.52 25.45
N ALA A 122 20.05 7.97 24.77
CA ALA A 122 20.46 8.46 23.46
C ALA A 122 19.43 8.15 22.36
N SER A 123 18.76 7.00 22.43
CA SER A 123 17.64 6.64 21.56
C SER A 123 16.40 7.48 21.89
N TYR A 124 16.13 7.72 23.17
CA TYR A 124 15.05 8.62 23.60
C TYR A 124 15.25 10.04 23.05
N THR A 125 16.43 10.64 23.22
CA THR A 125 16.69 11.99 22.69
C THR A 125 16.70 12.05 21.15
N LYS A 126 17.04 10.96 20.42
CA LYS A 126 17.19 10.99 18.95
C LYS A 126 16.02 10.44 18.13
N LEU A 127 15.20 9.54 18.68
CA LEU A 127 14.19 8.80 17.91
C LEU A 127 12.78 9.05 18.46
N THR A 128 11.96 9.81 17.72
CA THR A 128 10.56 10.08 18.06
C THR A 128 9.75 8.79 18.25
N SER A 129 10.02 7.75 17.46
CA SER A 129 9.41 6.42 17.60
C SER A 129 9.76 5.74 18.92
N TYR A 130 10.99 5.91 19.43
CA TYR A 130 11.39 5.38 20.74
C TYR A 130 10.73 6.15 21.89
N ARG A 131 10.64 7.49 21.80
CA ARG A 131 9.89 8.29 22.79
C ARG A 131 8.44 7.82 22.90
N ARG A 132 7.76 7.66 21.75
CA ARG A 132 6.38 7.14 21.68
C ARG A 132 6.25 5.72 22.24
N ALA A 133 7.20 4.84 21.95
CA ALA A 133 7.23 3.47 22.49
C ALA A 133 7.36 3.45 24.01
N ILE A 134 8.23 4.30 24.57
CA ILE A 134 8.39 4.42 26.02
C ILE A 134 7.13 4.99 26.66
N PHE A 135 6.54 6.06 26.11
CA PHE A 135 5.29 6.61 26.64
C PHE A 135 4.19 5.54 26.72
N GLN A 136 3.91 4.84 25.61
CA GLN A 136 2.87 3.80 25.58
C GLN A 136 3.16 2.64 26.55
N ALA A 137 4.41 2.20 26.66
CA ALA A 137 4.77 1.18 27.64
C ALA A 137 4.50 1.63 29.10
N LEU A 138 4.74 2.90 29.40
CA LEU A 138 4.51 3.50 30.72
C LEU A 138 3.04 3.79 31.00
N GLU A 139 2.25 4.16 30.00
CA GLU A 139 0.79 4.35 30.12
C GLU A 139 0.08 3.00 30.36
N MET A 140 0.50 1.93 29.68
CA MET A 140 0.01 0.58 29.98
C MET A 140 0.44 0.11 31.37
N ALA A 141 1.68 0.41 31.78
CA ALA A 141 2.14 0.12 33.13
C ALA A 141 1.35 0.89 34.20
N SER A 142 1.08 2.18 33.98
CA SER A 142 0.36 3.03 34.94
C SER A 142 -1.11 2.62 35.06
N LEU A 143 -1.75 2.23 33.96
CA LEU A 143 -3.12 1.71 33.98
C LEU A 143 -3.23 0.42 34.81
N ARG A 144 -2.31 -0.54 34.65
CA ARG A 144 -2.31 -1.78 35.47
C ARG A 144 -1.98 -1.49 36.93
N ALA A 145 -1.07 -0.57 37.18
CA ALA A 145 -0.69 -0.18 38.53
C ALA A 145 -1.74 0.69 39.23
N GLU A 146 -2.81 1.12 38.53
CA GLU A 146 -3.76 2.17 38.96
C GLU A 146 -3.04 3.47 39.38
N LYS A 147 -1.92 3.78 38.72
CA LYS A 147 -1.08 4.94 39.00
C LYS A 147 -1.53 6.13 38.16
N THR A 148 -2.03 7.16 38.82
CA THR A 148 -2.36 8.44 38.20
C THR A 148 -1.16 9.41 38.22
N PHE A 149 -1.13 10.30 37.23
CA PHE A 149 -0.17 11.39 37.09
C PHE A 149 -0.93 12.70 36.85
N PRO A 150 -0.44 13.87 37.33
CA PRO A 150 -1.10 15.15 37.09
C PRO A 150 -1.09 15.50 35.59
N GLN A 151 -2.24 15.91 35.05
CA GLN A 151 -2.29 16.52 33.73
C GLN A 151 -1.68 17.94 33.81
N CYS A 152 -0.72 18.23 32.94
CA CYS A 152 -0.09 19.55 32.83
C CYS A 152 -0.62 20.25 31.57
N GLU A 153 -0.94 21.54 31.69
CA GLU A 153 -1.55 22.35 30.62
C GLU A 153 -0.55 22.82 29.54
N SER A 154 0.70 22.35 29.55
CA SER A 154 1.66 22.68 28.48
C SER A 154 1.42 21.84 27.21
N GLU A 155 1.47 22.49 26.03
CA GLU A 155 1.25 21.85 24.72
C GLU A 155 2.39 20.91 24.28
N GLY A 156 3.31 20.56 25.18
CA GLY A 156 4.51 19.76 24.91
C GLY A 156 4.38 18.31 25.40
N PRO A 157 4.39 17.30 24.50
CA PRO A 157 4.34 15.89 24.91
C PRO A 157 5.51 15.45 25.82
N GLU A 158 6.61 16.20 25.86
CA GLU A 158 7.82 15.82 26.61
C GLU A 158 7.72 16.10 28.12
N ASP A 159 6.93 17.11 28.54
CA ASP A 159 6.78 17.45 29.96
C ASP A 159 5.96 16.40 30.72
N GLN A 160 4.97 15.79 30.04
CA GLN A 160 4.06 14.80 30.64
C GLN A 160 4.76 13.46 30.96
N VAL A 161 5.80 13.07 30.20
CA VAL A 161 6.46 11.75 30.36
C VAL A 161 7.44 11.71 31.53
N LYS A 162 8.01 12.86 31.93
CA LYS A 162 9.05 12.92 32.96
C LYS A 162 8.68 12.25 34.29
N PRO A 163 7.53 12.53 34.93
CA PRO A 163 7.16 11.84 36.17
C PRO A 163 6.90 10.34 35.97
N MET A 164 6.51 9.91 34.77
CA MET A 164 6.34 8.48 34.44
C MET A 164 7.71 7.77 34.32
N LEU A 165 8.71 8.45 33.75
CA LEU A 165 10.09 7.97 33.67
C LEU A 165 10.70 7.81 35.06
N ASP A 166 10.57 8.82 35.93
CA ASP A 166 11.08 8.77 37.30
C ASP A 166 10.41 7.64 38.10
N TRP A 167 9.11 7.41 37.90
CA TRP A 167 8.37 6.29 38.48
C TRP A 167 8.87 4.91 38.01
N ALA A 168 9.14 4.77 36.71
CA ALA A 168 9.65 3.53 36.12
C ALA A 168 11.10 3.23 36.52
N ILE A 169 11.95 4.27 36.59
CA ILE A 169 13.32 4.19 37.09
C ILE A 169 13.30 3.82 38.58
N GLY A 170 12.34 4.36 39.35
CA GLY A 170 12.06 4.00 40.74
C GLY A 170 11.38 2.63 40.95
N GLY A 171 11.32 1.77 39.93
CA GLY A 171 10.84 0.39 40.06
C GLY A 171 9.32 0.22 40.15
N PHE A 172 8.54 1.18 39.61
CA PHE A 172 7.08 1.11 39.51
C PHE A 172 6.33 1.05 40.87
N LEU A 173 6.91 1.63 41.93
CA LEU A 173 6.32 1.68 43.28
C LEU A 173 5.02 2.50 43.33
N PRO A 174 4.03 2.16 44.19
CA PRO A 174 4.12 1.20 45.29
C PRO A 174 3.83 -0.26 44.90
N LYS A 175 3.08 -0.53 43.82
CA LYS A 175 2.69 -1.91 43.47
C LYS A 175 3.84 -2.73 42.84
N GLY A 176 4.88 -2.07 42.32
CA GLY A 176 6.08 -2.73 41.77
C GLY A 176 5.75 -3.73 40.66
N GLN A 177 6.51 -4.83 40.58
CA GLN A 177 6.31 -5.87 39.57
C GLN A 177 4.90 -6.51 39.62
N GLU A 178 4.33 -6.69 40.81
CA GLU A 178 3.01 -7.30 40.99
C GLU A 178 1.91 -6.44 40.35
N GLY A 179 2.01 -5.11 40.45
CA GLY A 179 1.09 -4.18 39.80
C GLY A 179 1.18 -4.09 38.29
N LEU A 180 2.15 -4.76 37.64
CA LEU A 180 2.30 -4.77 36.19
C LEU A 180 1.84 -6.08 35.54
N LYS A 181 1.45 -7.08 36.34
CA LYS A 181 0.96 -8.37 35.83
C LYS A 181 -0.28 -8.17 34.95
N PRO A 182 -0.44 -8.98 33.88
CA PRO A 182 -1.66 -8.95 33.08
C PRO A 182 -2.87 -9.35 33.93
N THR A 183 -4.02 -8.73 33.65
CA THR A 183 -5.31 -9.15 34.20
C THR A 183 -5.72 -10.51 33.64
N ASP A 184 -6.43 -11.32 34.44
CA ASP A 184 -6.76 -12.74 34.15
C ASP A 184 -7.60 -12.99 32.88
N ASN A 185 -8.03 -11.94 32.19
CA ASN A 185 -8.75 -12.04 30.92
C ASN A 185 -7.87 -11.55 29.74
N PRO A 186 -7.38 -12.46 28.87
CA PRO A 186 -6.55 -12.11 27.72
C PRO A 186 -7.20 -11.11 26.76
N VAL A 187 -8.54 -11.13 26.63
CA VAL A 187 -9.31 -10.21 25.77
C VAL A 187 -9.27 -8.78 26.32
N VAL A 188 -9.23 -8.62 27.64
CA VAL A 188 -9.08 -7.32 28.29
C VAL A 188 -7.65 -6.79 28.12
N CYS A 189 -6.63 -7.66 28.12
CA CYS A 189 -5.27 -7.24 27.77
C CYS A 189 -5.18 -6.69 26.34
N ASP A 190 -5.79 -7.35 25.36
CA ASP A 190 -5.80 -6.86 23.97
C ASP A 190 -6.56 -5.51 23.85
N LEU A 191 -7.72 -5.36 24.52
CA LEU A 191 -8.50 -4.11 24.53
C LEU A 191 -7.78 -2.94 25.22
N LEU A 192 -7.13 -3.18 26.36
CA LEU A 192 -6.35 -2.16 27.05
C LEU A 192 -5.12 -1.73 26.23
N LEU A 193 -4.50 -2.66 25.50
CA LEU A 193 -3.42 -2.34 24.58
C LEU A 193 -3.87 -1.40 23.46
N TRP A 194 -5.06 -1.67 22.90
CA TRP A 194 -5.66 -0.79 21.90
C TRP A 194 -5.95 0.61 22.45
N HIS A 195 -6.33 0.73 23.71
CA HIS A 195 -6.58 2.03 24.35
C HIS A 195 -5.29 2.86 24.44
N VAL A 196 -4.22 2.24 24.95
CA VAL A 196 -2.89 2.86 25.16
C VAL A 196 -2.17 3.18 23.84
N ILE A 197 -2.34 2.37 22.81
CA ILE A 197 -1.75 2.64 21.50
C ILE A 197 -2.39 3.86 20.81
N ILE A 198 -3.59 4.28 21.24
CA ILE A 198 -4.44 5.24 20.52
C ILE A 198 -4.54 6.63 21.19
N HIS A 199 -4.10 6.80 22.45
CA HIS A 199 -4.25 8.04 23.25
C HIS A 199 -5.70 8.56 23.33
N VAL A 200 -6.40 8.24 24.42
CA VAL A 200 -7.68 8.89 24.75
C VAL A 200 -7.62 9.49 26.15
N THR A 201 -7.32 10.77 26.22
CA THR A 201 -7.59 11.59 27.40
C THR A 201 -9.07 11.96 27.42
N GLN A 202 -9.89 11.23 28.17
CA GLN A 202 -10.98 11.74 29.04
C GLN A 202 -11.84 10.60 29.63
N ASP A 203 -12.12 10.73 30.93
CA ASP A 203 -13.05 9.99 31.81
C ASP A 203 -13.10 8.44 31.79
N LEU A 204 -12.41 7.84 32.77
CA LEU A 204 -12.51 6.42 33.14
C LEU A 204 -13.84 6.03 33.82
N SER A 205 -14.64 6.99 34.30
CA SER A 205 -15.85 6.73 35.09
C SER A 205 -16.92 5.94 34.33
N LEU A 206 -17.00 6.12 33.01
CA LEU A 206 -17.98 5.46 32.13
C LEU A 206 -17.70 3.98 31.84
N ILE A 207 -16.55 3.43 32.28
CA ILE A 207 -16.13 2.06 31.93
C ILE A 207 -16.66 1.02 32.95
N ILE A 208 -16.91 1.42 34.20
CA ILE A 208 -17.35 0.51 35.27
C ILE A 208 -18.81 0.08 35.07
N ASP A 209 -19.68 0.99 34.59
CA ASP A 209 -21.10 0.67 34.36
C ASP A 209 -21.34 -0.20 33.12
N LEU A 210 -20.40 -0.22 32.16
CA LEU A 210 -20.47 -1.08 30.98
C LEU A 210 -20.27 -2.57 31.31
N HIS A 211 -19.84 -2.90 32.53
CA HIS A 211 -19.50 -4.26 32.95
C HIS A 211 -20.72 -5.16 33.23
N ALA A 212 -21.95 -4.61 33.20
CA ALA A 212 -23.17 -5.33 33.53
C ALA A 212 -23.89 -5.99 32.32
N SER A 213 -23.59 -5.59 31.08
CA SER A 213 -24.22 -6.17 29.89
C SER A 213 -23.40 -5.99 28.59
N LEU A 214 -23.10 -7.11 27.94
CA LEU A 214 -23.14 -7.38 26.48
C LEU A 214 -22.14 -8.48 26.06
N SER A 215 -22.45 -9.16 24.95
CA SER A 215 -21.69 -10.30 24.41
C SER A 215 -20.39 -9.88 23.69
N PRO A 216 -19.38 -10.77 23.58
CA PRO A 216 -18.04 -10.43 23.09
C PRO A 216 -17.94 -10.37 21.55
N LEU A 217 -18.73 -9.50 20.92
CA LEU A 217 -18.61 -9.17 19.49
C LEU A 217 -17.45 -8.21 19.25
N CYS A 218 -16.77 -8.32 18.11
CA CYS A 218 -15.73 -7.35 17.73
C CYS A 218 -16.35 -5.99 17.34
N PRO A 219 -15.61 -4.87 17.32
CA PRO A 219 -16.18 -3.54 17.05
C PRO A 219 -16.96 -3.43 15.73
N SER A 220 -16.55 -4.16 14.69
CA SER A 220 -17.26 -4.19 13.40
C SER A 220 -18.58 -4.99 13.47
N GLU A 221 -18.64 -6.07 14.24
CA GLU A 221 -19.88 -6.80 14.51
C GLU A 221 -20.82 -6.02 15.43
N GLN A 222 -20.27 -5.29 16.41
CA GLN A 222 -21.03 -4.36 17.26
C GLN A 222 -21.66 -3.25 16.42
N MET A 223 -20.90 -2.62 15.50
CA MET A 223 -21.43 -1.67 14.52
C MET A 223 -22.61 -2.26 13.72
N VAL A 224 -22.46 -3.47 13.17
CA VAL A 224 -23.53 -4.14 12.41
C VAL A 224 -24.76 -4.39 13.28
N HIS A 225 -24.57 -4.79 14.54
CA HIS A 225 -25.65 -4.97 15.51
C HIS A 225 -26.36 -3.64 15.82
N GLU A 226 -25.62 -2.56 16.09
CA GLU A 226 -26.17 -1.20 16.33
C GLU A 226 -26.99 -0.69 15.13
N VAL A 227 -26.50 -0.87 13.91
CA VAL A 227 -27.20 -0.47 12.69
C VAL A 227 -28.49 -1.30 12.49
N LEU A 228 -28.43 -2.63 12.65
CA LEU A 228 -29.57 -3.52 12.37
C LEU A 228 -30.60 -3.65 13.50
N LYS A 229 -30.21 -3.42 14.77
CA LYS A 229 -31.08 -3.59 15.94
C LYS A 229 -31.47 -2.27 16.60
N ASN A 230 -30.53 -1.34 16.70
CA ASN A 230 -30.74 -0.05 17.36
C ASN A 230 -31.02 1.08 16.35
N ASN A 231 -31.14 0.74 15.05
CA ASN A 231 -31.47 1.63 13.94
C ASN A 231 -30.55 2.88 13.87
N ARG A 232 -29.27 2.71 14.24
CA ARG A 232 -28.26 3.77 14.13
C ARG A 232 -27.83 3.95 12.68
N SER A 233 -27.45 5.18 12.32
CA SER A 233 -26.90 5.48 11.00
C SER A 233 -25.57 4.76 10.81
N ILE A 234 -25.38 4.09 9.67
CA ILE A 234 -24.09 3.48 9.31
C ILE A 234 -22.99 4.55 9.08
N GLU A 235 -23.37 5.77 8.72
CA GLU A 235 -22.46 6.92 8.57
C GLU A 235 -21.81 7.33 9.90
N ASP A 236 -22.39 6.95 11.05
CA ASP A 236 -21.81 7.19 12.39
C ASP A 236 -20.63 6.26 12.71
N PHE A 237 -20.32 5.28 11.85
CA PHE A 237 -19.31 4.26 12.11
C PHE A 237 -18.29 4.12 10.97
N CYS A 238 -17.06 3.80 11.33
CA CYS A 238 -15.98 3.49 10.40
C CYS A 238 -16.17 2.10 9.79
N LEU A 239 -16.53 2.00 8.50
CA LEU A 239 -16.75 0.71 7.83
C LEU A 239 -15.53 -0.22 7.87
N SER A 240 -14.32 0.33 7.93
CA SER A 240 -13.07 -0.44 7.92
C SER A 240 -12.73 -1.08 9.29
N CYS A 241 -13.24 -0.55 10.42
CA CYS A 241 -12.87 -1.05 11.76
C CYS A 241 -13.94 -0.93 12.87
N GLY A 242 -15.20 -0.58 12.54
CA GLY A 242 -16.33 -0.52 13.47
C GLY A 242 -16.35 0.65 14.46
N LYS A 243 -15.32 1.51 14.48
CA LYS A 243 -15.22 2.62 15.45
C LYS A 243 -16.20 3.75 15.14
N THR A 244 -16.85 4.31 16.17
CA THR A 244 -17.78 5.44 16.08
C THR A 244 -17.14 6.81 15.83
N ARG A 245 -15.82 6.94 15.98
CA ARG A 245 -15.09 8.20 15.73
C ARG A 245 -14.81 8.40 14.24
N VAL A 246 -15.87 8.67 13.48
CA VAL A 246 -15.80 8.99 12.05
C VAL A 246 -15.21 10.38 11.85
N ALA A 247 -14.25 10.50 10.93
CA ALA A 247 -13.58 11.75 10.55
C ALA A 247 -13.98 12.21 9.13
N THR A 248 -14.46 11.29 8.28
CA THR A 248 -14.94 11.58 6.92
C THR A 248 -15.82 10.43 6.41
N PHE A 249 -16.46 10.59 5.26
CA PHE A 249 -17.24 9.52 4.64
C PHE A 249 -16.34 8.43 4.01
N HIS A 250 -16.83 7.19 3.94
CA HIS A 250 -16.23 6.17 3.08
C HIS A 250 -16.59 6.48 1.61
N PRO A 251 -15.63 6.57 0.67
CA PRO A 251 -15.91 7.10 -0.67
C PRO A 251 -16.81 6.18 -1.53
N LEU A 252 -16.72 4.86 -1.37
CA LEU A 252 -17.44 3.89 -2.23
C LEU A 252 -18.79 3.39 -1.68
N PHE A 253 -18.98 3.39 -0.36
CA PHE A 253 -20.09 2.74 0.34
C PHE A 253 -20.68 3.70 1.37
N GLU A 254 -21.98 3.59 1.65
CA GLU A 254 -22.65 4.34 2.73
C GLU A 254 -22.09 3.89 4.07
N GLY A 255 -21.61 4.84 4.87
CA GLY A 255 -20.78 4.60 6.05
C GLY A 255 -19.54 5.50 6.11
N GLY A 256 -18.97 5.64 7.30
CA GLY A 256 -17.83 6.53 7.56
C GLY A 256 -16.45 5.88 7.48
N LEU A 257 -15.42 6.71 7.69
CA LEU A 257 -14.03 6.35 7.95
C LEU A 257 -13.50 7.17 9.13
N CYS A 258 -12.85 6.51 10.10
CA CYS A 258 -12.07 7.20 11.13
C CYS A 258 -10.73 7.68 10.56
N GLN A 259 -10.07 8.65 11.21
CA GLN A 259 -8.86 9.29 10.69
C GLN A 259 -7.77 8.29 10.27
N ALA A 260 -7.42 7.32 11.13
CA ALA A 260 -6.42 6.30 10.80
C ALA A 260 -6.81 5.44 9.58
N CYS A 261 -8.10 5.13 9.41
CA CYS A 261 -8.56 4.39 8.23
C CYS A 261 -8.64 5.28 6.98
N LYS A 262 -8.91 6.58 7.12
CA LYS A 262 -8.81 7.56 6.01
C LYS A 262 -7.38 7.61 5.48
N ASP A 263 -6.39 7.74 6.37
CA ASP A 263 -4.97 7.84 5.99
C ASP A 263 -4.49 6.58 5.26
N VAL A 264 -4.81 5.40 5.80
CA VAL A 264 -4.56 4.11 5.13
C VAL A 264 -5.26 4.04 3.77
N TYR A 265 -6.53 4.44 3.68
CA TYR A 265 -7.29 4.41 2.42
C TYR A 265 -6.66 5.31 1.34
N LEU A 266 -6.18 6.50 1.72
CA LEU A 266 -5.48 7.42 0.82
C LEU A 266 -4.17 6.83 0.28
N GLU A 267 -3.42 6.09 1.11
CA GLU A 267 -2.18 5.42 0.71
C GLU A 267 -2.42 4.25 -0.26
N ILE A 268 -3.31 3.30 0.08
CA ILE A 268 -3.29 1.96 -0.54
C ILE A 268 -4.53 1.56 -1.37
N SER A 269 -5.56 2.39 -1.47
CA SER A 269 -6.78 2.07 -2.26
C SER A 269 -6.54 1.90 -3.78
N TYR A 270 -5.46 2.47 -4.31
CA TYR A 270 -4.99 2.27 -5.69
C TYR A 270 -3.62 1.55 -5.74
N MET A 271 -3.35 0.65 -4.78
CA MET A 271 -2.29 -0.34 -4.91
C MET A 271 -2.83 -1.56 -5.66
N TYR A 272 -2.04 -2.06 -6.59
CA TYR A 272 -2.36 -3.21 -7.42
C TYR A 272 -1.18 -4.18 -7.41
N ASP A 273 -1.48 -5.47 -7.36
CA ASP A 273 -0.49 -6.54 -7.44
C ASP A 273 -0.20 -6.93 -8.90
N ASP A 274 0.79 -7.81 -9.10
CA ASP A 274 1.24 -8.26 -10.43
C ASP A 274 0.16 -9.05 -11.21
N ASP A 275 -0.93 -9.48 -10.55
CA ASP A 275 -2.11 -10.09 -11.18
C ASP A 275 -3.13 -9.05 -11.72
N GLY A 276 -2.85 -7.77 -11.52
CA GLY A 276 -3.69 -6.65 -11.96
C GLY A 276 -4.83 -6.27 -11.01
N TYR A 277 -5.11 -7.04 -9.94
CA TYR A 277 -6.13 -6.74 -8.95
C TYR A 277 -5.62 -5.82 -7.84
N GLN A 278 -6.53 -5.19 -7.09
CA GLN A 278 -6.19 -4.41 -5.91
C GLN A 278 -5.50 -5.28 -4.85
N SER A 279 -4.35 -4.82 -4.34
CA SER A 279 -3.58 -5.51 -3.29
C SER A 279 -4.33 -5.68 -1.96
N TYR A 280 -5.38 -4.88 -1.75
CA TYR A 280 -6.13 -4.79 -0.49
C TYR A 280 -7.64 -4.64 -0.74
N CYS A 281 -8.43 -5.11 0.22
CA CYS A 281 -9.89 -5.04 0.17
C CYS A 281 -10.43 -3.63 -0.15
N THR A 282 -11.31 -3.55 -1.15
CA THR A 282 -12.01 -2.33 -1.61
C THR A 282 -12.72 -1.55 -0.48
N VAL A 283 -13.10 -2.20 0.62
CA VAL A 283 -13.76 -1.56 1.78
C VAL A 283 -12.75 -1.15 2.85
N CYS A 284 -12.05 -2.13 3.46
CA CYS A 284 -11.24 -1.85 4.64
C CYS A 284 -9.80 -1.41 4.34
N CYS A 285 -9.36 -1.46 3.07
CA CYS A 285 -7.94 -1.33 2.70
C CYS A 285 -7.05 -2.26 3.54
N GLY A 286 -7.44 -3.53 3.60
CA GLY A 286 -6.76 -4.56 4.37
C GLY A 286 -7.33 -5.94 4.08
N GLY A 287 -7.38 -6.78 5.11
CA GLY A 287 -7.74 -8.20 5.00
C GLY A 287 -6.55 -9.06 4.55
N ARG A 288 -6.60 -10.34 4.89
CA ARG A 288 -5.51 -11.32 4.64
C ARG A 288 -5.81 -12.27 3.49
N GLU A 289 -7.09 -12.54 3.31
CA GLU A 289 -7.64 -13.35 2.23
C GLU A 289 -8.73 -12.51 1.59
N VAL A 290 -8.64 -12.35 0.27
CA VAL A 290 -9.56 -11.55 -0.55
C VAL A 290 -10.15 -12.39 -1.67
N LEU A 291 -11.41 -12.13 -1.99
CA LEU A 291 -12.09 -12.67 -3.15
C LEU A 291 -11.96 -11.63 -4.28
N LEU A 292 -11.44 -12.08 -5.42
CA LEU A 292 -11.29 -11.27 -6.63
C LEU A 292 -12.63 -11.20 -7.39
N CYS A 293 -12.96 -10.05 -7.98
CA CYS A 293 -14.15 -9.90 -8.81
C CYS A 293 -13.96 -10.59 -10.17
N GLY A 294 -14.76 -11.62 -10.48
CA GLY A 294 -14.76 -12.29 -11.79
C GLY A 294 -15.44 -11.50 -12.92
N ASN A 295 -15.70 -10.20 -12.74
CA ASN A 295 -16.28 -9.36 -13.79
C ASN A 295 -15.17 -8.74 -14.65
N ALA A 296 -15.30 -8.83 -15.97
CA ALA A 296 -14.30 -8.28 -16.90
C ALA A 296 -14.02 -6.78 -16.63
N ASN A 297 -12.75 -6.38 -16.75
CA ASN A 297 -12.25 -5.04 -16.42
C ASN A 297 -12.41 -4.59 -14.95
N CYS A 298 -12.83 -5.46 -14.01
CA CYS A 298 -13.01 -5.10 -12.61
C CYS A 298 -11.86 -5.62 -11.72
N CYS A 299 -10.85 -4.79 -11.52
CA CYS A 299 -9.68 -5.09 -10.69
C CYS A 299 -9.93 -5.04 -9.16
N ARG A 300 -11.16 -5.23 -8.67
CA ARG A 300 -11.54 -5.03 -7.25
C ARG A 300 -11.61 -6.34 -6.48
N CYS A 301 -11.26 -6.30 -5.19
CA CYS A 301 -11.27 -7.46 -4.30
C CYS A 301 -11.90 -7.14 -2.94
N PHE A 302 -12.48 -8.14 -2.27
CA PHE A 302 -13.14 -7.96 -0.96
C PHE A 302 -12.64 -9.02 0.02
N CYS A 303 -12.21 -8.61 1.22
CA CYS A 303 -11.73 -9.57 2.20
C CYS A 303 -12.87 -10.38 2.83
N VAL A 304 -12.55 -11.62 3.20
CA VAL A 304 -13.45 -12.56 3.90
C VAL A 304 -14.14 -11.88 5.09
N ASP A 305 -13.38 -11.15 5.91
CA ASP A 305 -13.89 -10.44 7.10
C ASP A 305 -14.98 -9.41 6.73
N CYS A 306 -14.76 -8.58 5.70
CA CYS A 306 -15.76 -7.60 5.27
C CYS A 306 -17.01 -8.26 4.66
N LEU A 307 -16.87 -9.40 3.99
CA LEU A 307 -18.02 -10.15 3.48
C LEU A 307 -18.86 -10.69 4.65
N ASP A 308 -18.23 -11.45 5.55
CA ASP A 308 -18.96 -12.15 6.61
C ASP A 308 -19.49 -11.21 7.71
N ILE A 309 -18.88 -10.03 7.90
CA ILE A 309 -19.36 -9.02 8.86
C ILE A 309 -20.40 -8.08 8.22
N LEU A 310 -20.10 -7.44 7.07
CA LEU A 310 -20.93 -6.35 6.54
C LEU A 310 -22.09 -6.84 5.66
N VAL A 311 -21.93 -8.01 5.02
CA VAL A 311 -22.96 -8.62 4.16
C VAL A 311 -23.74 -9.68 4.94
N GLY A 312 -23.03 -10.51 5.70
CA GLY A 312 -23.60 -11.45 6.66
C GLY A 312 -22.82 -12.76 6.73
N ALA A 313 -22.90 -13.45 7.87
CA ALA A 313 -22.09 -14.64 8.15
C ALA A 313 -22.28 -15.74 7.09
N GLY A 314 -21.19 -16.14 6.43
CA GLY A 314 -21.19 -17.13 5.35
C GLY A 314 -21.34 -16.54 3.96
N ALA A 315 -21.41 -15.21 3.81
CA ALA A 315 -21.37 -14.53 2.53
C ALA A 315 -20.06 -14.80 1.78
N SER A 316 -18.93 -14.95 2.48
CA SER A 316 -17.64 -15.30 1.87
C SER A 316 -17.68 -16.67 1.18
N ASN A 317 -18.18 -17.70 1.88
CA ASN A 317 -18.34 -19.04 1.34
C ASN A 317 -19.39 -19.10 0.22
N SER A 318 -20.46 -18.32 0.33
CA SER A 318 -21.47 -18.18 -0.73
C SER A 318 -20.87 -17.56 -1.99
N ALA A 319 -20.02 -16.55 -1.84
CA ALA A 319 -19.29 -15.92 -2.94
C ALA A 319 -18.26 -16.87 -3.60
N ARG A 320 -17.51 -17.66 -2.82
CA ARG A 320 -16.56 -18.67 -3.34
C ARG A 320 -17.22 -19.74 -4.22
N ASN A 321 -18.50 -20.04 -3.99
CA ASN A 321 -19.25 -21.03 -4.76
C ASN A 321 -19.91 -20.46 -6.03
N LEU A 322 -19.71 -19.17 -6.32
CA LEU A 322 -20.21 -18.50 -7.52
C LEU A 322 -19.06 -18.24 -8.48
N ASP A 323 -19.17 -18.77 -9.69
CA ASP A 323 -18.21 -18.54 -10.78
C ASP A 323 -18.95 -18.06 -12.04
N PRO A 324 -18.74 -16.82 -12.52
CA PRO A 324 -17.93 -15.75 -11.90
C PRO A 324 -18.67 -15.01 -10.79
N TRP A 325 -18.03 -14.87 -9.61
CA TRP A 325 -18.53 -13.97 -8.56
C TRP A 325 -18.34 -12.49 -8.96
N ARG A 326 -19.43 -11.72 -8.98
CA ARG A 326 -19.38 -10.26 -9.20
C ARG A 326 -19.37 -9.54 -7.85
N CYS A 327 -18.47 -8.58 -7.66
CA CYS A 327 -18.39 -7.80 -6.43
C CYS A 327 -19.49 -6.71 -6.34
N PHE A 328 -19.72 -6.16 -5.16
CA PHE A 328 -20.78 -5.17 -4.91
C PHE A 328 -20.61 -3.82 -5.63
N MET A 329 -19.43 -3.57 -6.22
CA MET A 329 -19.24 -2.43 -7.13
C MET A 329 -19.79 -2.70 -8.54
N CYS A 330 -19.92 -3.97 -8.96
CA CYS A 330 -20.45 -4.39 -10.26
C CYS A 330 -21.89 -4.93 -10.20
N GLN A 331 -22.34 -5.39 -9.04
CA GLN A 331 -23.72 -5.81 -8.86
C GLN A 331 -24.72 -4.61 -8.90
N PRO A 332 -26.04 -4.87 -9.06
CA PRO A 332 -27.07 -3.83 -9.00
C PRO A 332 -27.04 -2.97 -7.73
N LEU A 333 -27.56 -1.75 -7.82
CA LEU A 333 -27.62 -0.84 -6.68
C LEU A 333 -28.73 -1.28 -5.70
N GLN A 334 -28.33 -2.03 -4.67
CA GLN A 334 -29.21 -2.46 -3.57
C GLN A 334 -28.39 -2.66 -2.28
N ASN A 335 -29.06 -3.03 -1.20
CA ASN A 335 -28.42 -3.32 0.09
C ASN A 335 -27.96 -4.78 0.13
N TYR A 336 -26.72 -5.01 0.57
CA TYR A 336 -26.13 -6.33 0.76
C TYR A 336 -25.73 -6.45 2.24
N GLY A 337 -26.65 -6.94 3.07
CA GLY A 337 -26.54 -6.79 4.52
C GLY A 337 -26.65 -5.31 4.90
N VAL A 338 -25.66 -4.80 5.64
CA VAL A 338 -25.52 -3.35 5.87
C VAL A 338 -24.68 -2.65 4.79
N LEU A 339 -23.97 -3.40 3.94
CA LEU A 339 -23.13 -2.82 2.90
C LEU A 339 -23.97 -2.32 1.72
N LYS A 340 -23.85 -1.04 1.38
CA LYS A 340 -24.59 -0.42 0.27
C LYS A 340 -23.68 0.55 -0.50
N ARG A 341 -23.54 0.33 -1.82
CA ARG A 341 -22.74 1.19 -2.70
C ARG A 341 -23.36 2.59 -2.77
N ARG A 342 -22.56 3.66 -2.68
CA ARG A 342 -23.06 5.03 -2.92
C ARG A 342 -23.48 5.19 -4.39
N HIS A 343 -24.54 5.95 -4.64
CA HIS A 343 -25.01 6.23 -6.00
C HIS A 343 -24.09 7.26 -6.70
N ASP A 344 -23.50 8.15 -5.92
CA ASP A 344 -22.58 9.25 -6.29
C ASP A 344 -21.09 8.90 -6.04
N TRP A 345 -20.78 7.62 -5.80
CA TRP A 345 -19.46 7.14 -5.34
C TRP A 345 -18.25 7.69 -6.12
N SER A 346 -18.39 7.89 -7.44
CA SER A 346 -17.29 8.37 -8.29
C SER A 346 -16.94 9.84 -8.08
N MET A 347 -17.92 10.66 -7.66
CA MET A 347 -17.72 12.06 -7.28
C MET A 347 -17.18 12.12 -5.85
N LYS A 348 -17.77 11.34 -4.93
CA LYS A 348 -17.29 11.19 -3.54
C LYS A 348 -15.84 10.71 -3.46
N LEU A 349 -15.45 9.76 -4.31
CA LEU A 349 -14.07 9.28 -4.40
C LEU A 349 -13.09 10.37 -4.84
N GLN A 350 -13.50 11.29 -5.72
CA GLN A 350 -12.64 12.40 -6.15
C GLN A 350 -12.57 13.49 -5.09
N GLU A 351 -13.70 13.89 -4.49
CA GLU A 351 -13.78 14.76 -3.31
C GLU A 351 -12.86 14.26 -2.18
N PHE A 352 -12.82 12.95 -1.95
CA PHE A 352 -11.95 12.32 -0.94
C PHE A 352 -10.44 12.48 -1.20
N PHE A 353 -10.00 12.64 -2.46
CA PHE A 353 -8.59 12.85 -2.82
C PHE A 353 -8.21 14.32 -3.04
N VAL A 354 -9.17 15.24 -3.07
CA VAL A 354 -8.90 16.69 -3.20
C VAL A 354 -8.61 17.29 -1.82
N ASN A 355 -7.34 17.52 -1.53
CA ASN A 355 -6.91 18.36 -0.40
C ASN A 355 -6.80 19.82 -0.89
N ASP A 356 -7.74 20.67 -0.47
CA ASP A 356 -8.03 21.97 -1.07
C ASP A 356 -7.09 23.12 -0.61
N ASN A 357 -5.78 22.87 -0.69
CA ASN A 357 -4.75 23.79 -0.21
C ASN A 357 -4.38 24.86 -1.26
N GLY A 358 -5.24 25.87 -1.39
CA GLY A 358 -4.92 27.16 -2.03
C GLY A 358 -5.22 27.25 -3.53
N GLN A 359 -6.50 27.41 -3.87
CA GLN A 359 -6.95 27.62 -5.25
C GLN A 359 -6.52 28.99 -5.80
N GLU A 360 -5.45 29.00 -6.62
CA GLU A 360 -5.13 30.08 -7.56
C GLU A 360 -5.83 29.87 -8.93
N PHE A 361 -6.32 28.65 -9.19
CA PHE A 361 -6.94 28.21 -10.44
C PHE A 361 -8.22 27.41 -10.16
N GLU A 362 -9.12 27.31 -11.16
CA GLU A 362 -10.34 26.52 -11.06
C GLU A 362 -10.05 25.02 -10.91
N SER A 363 -10.97 24.30 -10.25
CA SER A 363 -10.86 22.85 -10.11
C SER A 363 -11.03 22.15 -11.47
N PRO A 364 -10.15 21.19 -11.86
CA PRO A 364 -10.27 20.48 -13.13
C PRO A 364 -11.61 19.75 -13.31
N LYS A 365 -12.08 19.60 -14.56
CA LYS A 365 -13.28 18.81 -14.88
C LYS A 365 -13.16 17.39 -14.31
N ILE A 366 -14.08 17.07 -13.40
CA ILE A 366 -14.27 15.77 -12.78
C ILE A 366 -15.05 14.85 -13.73
N TYR A 367 -14.48 13.71 -14.09
CA TYR A 367 -15.14 12.69 -14.90
C TYR A 367 -15.73 11.60 -14.00
N ARG A 368 -16.90 11.07 -14.35
CA ARG A 368 -17.46 9.91 -13.64
C ARG A 368 -16.70 8.63 -14.02
N ALA A 369 -16.50 7.76 -13.04
CA ALA A 369 -15.90 6.45 -13.26
C ALA A 369 -16.79 5.58 -14.16
N VAL A 370 -16.17 4.78 -15.03
CA VAL A 370 -16.87 4.00 -16.05
C VAL A 370 -17.22 2.62 -15.49
N PRO A 371 -18.48 2.13 -15.62
CA PRO A 371 -18.86 0.77 -15.26
C PRO A 371 -17.99 -0.27 -15.96
N ALA A 372 -17.63 -1.36 -15.28
CA ALA A 372 -16.62 -2.30 -15.76
C ALA A 372 -16.94 -2.89 -17.14
N GLU A 373 -18.21 -3.15 -17.41
CA GLU A 373 -18.75 -3.66 -18.68
C GLU A 373 -18.66 -2.66 -19.84
N GLN A 374 -18.52 -1.36 -19.53
CA GLN A 374 -18.47 -0.26 -20.50
C GLN A 374 -17.05 0.28 -20.70
N ARG A 375 -16.07 -0.19 -19.91
CA ARG A 375 -14.66 0.19 -20.02
C ARG A 375 -14.10 -0.30 -21.35
N ARG A 376 -13.49 0.63 -22.08
CA ARG A 376 -12.86 0.40 -23.39
C ARG A 376 -11.33 0.52 -23.29
N PRO A 377 -10.56 -0.12 -24.20
CA PRO A 377 -9.12 0.08 -24.30
C PRO A 377 -8.72 1.55 -24.38
N ILE A 378 -7.57 1.91 -23.80
CA ILE A 378 -7.09 3.30 -23.70
C ILE A 378 -6.35 3.74 -24.97
N ARG A 379 -6.62 4.97 -25.44
CA ARG A 379 -5.89 5.61 -26.55
C ARG A 379 -4.98 6.73 -26.05
N VAL A 380 -3.69 6.67 -26.39
CA VAL A 380 -2.65 7.49 -25.79
C VAL A 380 -1.84 8.27 -26.83
N LEU A 381 -1.61 9.55 -26.56
CA LEU A 381 -0.63 10.40 -27.23
C LEU A 381 0.53 10.68 -26.27
N SER A 382 1.73 10.19 -26.59
CA SER A 382 2.94 10.40 -25.82
C SER A 382 3.88 11.37 -26.55
N LEU A 383 4.14 12.52 -25.96
CA LEU A 383 4.99 13.57 -26.52
C LEU A 383 6.32 13.60 -25.75
N PHE A 384 7.44 13.57 -26.47
CA PHE A 384 8.77 13.38 -25.87
C PHE A 384 8.88 12.03 -25.15
N ASP A 385 8.41 10.96 -25.81
CA ASP A 385 8.18 9.63 -25.23
C ASP A 385 9.42 9.00 -24.56
N GLY A 386 10.62 9.38 -25.01
CA GLY A 386 11.86 8.80 -24.51
C GLY A 386 11.88 7.29 -24.71
N ILE A 387 12.23 6.56 -23.66
CA ILE A 387 12.29 5.10 -23.69
C ILE A 387 10.92 4.44 -23.40
N ALA A 388 9.82 4.99 -23.91
CA ALA A 388 8.47 4.43 -23.81
C ALA A 388 8.03 4.07 -22.38
N THR A 389 8.32 4.93 -21.40
CA THR A 389 7.99 4.65 -19.99
C THR A 389 6.48 4.66 -19.72
N GLY A 390 5.72 5.48 -20.46
CA GLY A 390 4.25 5.49 -20.39
C GLY A 390 3.65 4.16 -20.82
N TYR A 391 4.04 3.62 -21.99
CA TYR A 391 3.56 2.33 -22.48
C TYR A 391 3.95 1.18 -21.54
N LEU A 392 5.20 1.15 -21.07
CA LEU A 392 5.68 0.18 -20.09
C LEU A 392 4.74 0.12 -18.87
N VAL A 393 4.45 1.26 -18.26
CA VAL A 393 3.60 1.31 -17.06
C VAL A 393 2.14 0.97 -17.34
N LEU A 394 1.60 1.36 -18.49
CA LEU A 394 0.23 0.97 -18.87
C LEU A 394 0.10 -0.55 -19.00
N ARG A 395 1.09 -1.20 -19.65
CA ARG A 395 1.15 -2.66 -19.76
C ARG A 395 1.39 -3.33 -18.42
N ASP A 396 2.31 -2.83 -17.60
CA ASP A 396 2.62 -3.39 -16.26
C ASP A 396 1.45 -3.22 -15.27
N LEU A 397 0.56 -2.24 -15.49
CA LEU A 397 -0.72 -2.13 -14.79
C LEU A 397 -1.83 -3.02 -15.42
N GLY A 398 -1.58 -3.68 -16.55
CA GLY A 398 -2.55 -4.53 -17.23
C GLY A 398 -3.63 -3.76 -18.00
N PHE A 399 -3.38 -2.54 -18.47
CA PHE A 399 -4.32 -1.85 -19.36
C PHE A 399 -4.32 -2.44 -20.77
N LYS A 400 -5.52 -2.63 -21.33
CA LYS A 400 -5.69 -2.87 -22.76
C LYS A 400 -5.44 -1.53 -23.49
N VAL A 401 -4.34 -1.43 -24.24
CA VAL A 401 -3.97 -0.24 -25.01
C VAL A 401 -4.39 -0.43 -26.47
N ASP A 402 -5.25 0.45 -26.97
CA ASP A 402 -5.77 0.43 -28.35
C ASP A 402 -4.75 1.01 -29.33
N HIS A 403 -4.35 2.25 -29.05
CA HIS A 403 -3.38 3.01 -29.82
C HIS A 403 -2.43 3.74 -28.87
N TYR A 404 -1.13 3.64 -29.11
CA TYR A 404 -0.11 4.45 -28.44
C TYR A 404 0.75 5.13 -29.51
N ILE A 405 0.53 6.43 -29.67
CA ILE A 405 1.16 7.25 -30.69
C ILE A 405 2.21 8.13 -30.01
N ALA A 406 3.46 8.02 -30.46
CA ALA A 406 4.62 8.56 -29.76
C ALA A 406 5.43 9.52 -30.63
N SER A 407 5.70 10.73 -30.13
CA SER A 407 6.64 11.67 -30.75
C SER A 407 7.98 11.63 -30.00
N GLU A 408 9.03 11.23 -30.71
CA GLU A 408 10.41 11.20 -30.25
C GLU A 408 11.34 11.40 -31.47
N VAL A 409 12.51 11.98 -31.25
CA VAL A 409 13.51 12.30 -32.30
C VAL A 409 14.87 11.66 -32.04
N CYS A 410 15.05 11.02 -30.89
CA CYS A 410 16.27 10.31 -30.53
C CYS A 410 16.19 8.85 -30.98
N GLU A 411 16.92 8.48 -32.03
CA GLU A 411 16.97 7.12 -32.59
C GLU A 411 17.25 6.01 -31.54
N ASP A 412 18.13 6.31 -30.57
CA ASP A 412 18.42 5.45 -29.42
C ASP A 412 17.16 5.19 -28.56
N SER A 413 16.34 6.22 -28.32
CA SER A 413 15.06 6.13 -27.58
C SER A 413 14.03 5.31 -28.35
N ILE A 414 13.85 5.62 -29.64
CA ILE A 414 12.92 4.93 -30.56
C ILE A 414 13.28 3.44 -30.63
N SER A 415 14.57 3.13 -30.76
CA SER A 415 15.09 1.76 -30.75
C SER A 415 14.69 0.97 -29.50
N VAL A 416 14.75 1.59 -28.31
CA VAL A 416 14.29 0.95 -27.06
C VAL A 416 12.80 0.67 -27.12
N GLY A 417 11.98 1.65 -27.51
CA GLY A 417 10.53 1.49 -27.58
C GLY A 417 10.09 0.41 -28.58
N VAL A 418 10.62 0.45 -29.80
CA VAL A 418 10.32 -0.54 -30.86
C VAL A 418 10.69 -1.96 -30.44
N VAL A 419 11.88 -2.16 -29.85
CA VAL A 419 12.34 -3.50 -29.43
C VAL A 419 11.63 -3.99 -28.17
N ARG A 420 11.40 -3.13 -27.17
CA ARG A 420 10.81 -3.56 -25.88
C ARG A 420 9.30 -3.75 -25.93
N HIS A 421 8.63 -3.11 -26.89
CA HIS A 421 7.17 -3.15 -27.04
C HIS A 421 6.75 -3.68 -28.41
N GLU A 422 7.58 -4.51 -29.05
CA GLU A 422 7.23 -5.34 -30.22
C GLU A 422 6.64 -4.55 -31.41
N GLY A 423 7.07 -3.29 -31.60
CA GLY A 423 6.51 -2.41 -32.63
C GLY A 423 5.06 -1.96 -32.39
N ARG A 424 4.48 -2.19 -31.21
CA ARG A 424 3.10 -1.76 -30.84
C ARG A 424 2.97 -0.25 -30.62
N ILE A 425 4.08 0.48 -30.61
CA ILE A 425 4.13 1.94 -30.53
C ILE A 425 4.25 2.52 -31.94
N GLN A 426 3.30 3.36 -32.32
CA GLN A 426 3.35 4.10 -33.56
C GLN A 426 4.17 5.38 -33.34
N TYR A 427 5.46 5.33 -33.69
CA TYR A 427 6.31 6.52 -33.71
C TYR A 427 5.94 7.44 -34.87
N VAL A 428 5.78 8.73 -34.56
CA VAL A 428 5.44 9.80 -35.50
C VAL A 428 6.53 10.86 -35.55
N HIS A 429 6.30 11.92 -36.33
CA HIS A 429 7.27 13.00 -36.54
C HIS A 429 7.68 13.74 -35.26
N ASP A 430 8.74 14.53 -35.38
CA ASP A 430 9.08 15.60 -34.43
C ASP A 430 7.81 16.40 -34.06
N VAL A 431 7.62 16.64 -32.77
CA VAL A 431 6.42 17.28 -32.19
C VAL A 431 6.02 18.56 -32.90
N ARG A 432 6.99 19.33 -33.41
CA ARG A 432 6.80 20.60 -34.12
C ARG A 432 6.13 20.44 -35.48
N ASN A 433 6.19 19.24 -36.05
CA ASN A 433 5.63 18.90 -37.36
C ASN A 433 4.24 18.24 -37.24
N ILE A 434 3.75 17.98 -36.03
CA ILE A 434 2.42 17.40 -35.80
C ILE A 434 1.37 18.49 -35.94
N SER A 435 0.52 18.39 -36.97
CA SER A 435 -0.56 19.33 -37.23
C SER A 435 -1.88 18.91 -36.58
N ARG A 436 -2.82 19.86 -36.41
CA ARG A 436 -4.18 19.56 -35.95
C ARG A 436 -4.85 18.44 -36.74
N LYS A 437 -4.68 18.44 -38.07
CA LYS A 437 -5.23 17.38 -38.94
C LYS A 437 -4.71 16.00 -38.54
N ASN A 438 -3.44 15.88 -38.12
CA ASN A 438 -2.90 14.62 -37.64
C ASN A 438 -3.55 14.19 -36.32
N ILE A 439 -3.75 15.13 -35.38
CA ILE A 439 -4.45 14.84 -34.11
C ILE A 439 -5.90 14.40 -34.36
N GLU A 440 -6.59 15.00 -35.34
CA GLU A 440 -7.94 14.60 -35.77
C GLU A 440 -7.97 13.22 -36.44
N GLU A 441 -6.98 12.89 -37.29
CA GLU A 441 -6.86 11.60 -37.98
C GLU A 441 -6.45 10.45 -37.04
N TRP A 442 -5.59 10.73 -36.05
CA TRP A 442 -5.06 9.75 -35.10
C TRP A 442 -5.95 9.56 -33.86
N GLY A 443 -6.75 10.58 -33.54
CA GLY A 443 -7.64 10.61 -32.39
C GLY A 443 -8.96 9.87 -32.58
N PRO A 444 -9.89 9.95 -31.61
CA PRO A 444 -9.73 10.67 -30.33
C PRO A 444 -8.72 10.00 -29.39
N PHE A 445 -7.99 10.81 -28.61
CA PHE A 445 -7.10 10.35 -27.54
C PHE A 445 -7.79 10.46 -26.19
N ASP A 446 -7.62 9.47 -25.30
CA ASP A 446 -8.13 9.46 -23.93
C ASP A 446 -7.08 9.94 -22.90
N LEU A 447 -5.79 9.81 -23.25
CA LEU A 447 -4.66 10.20 -22.40
C LEU A 447 -3.58 10.94 -23.21
N VAL A 448 -3.18 12.15 -22.80
CA VAL A 448 -2.07 12.92 -23.40
C VAL A 448 -0.95 13.14 -22.38
N ILE A 449 0.25 12.62 -22.64
CA ILE A 449 1.37 12.64 -21.69
C ILE A 449 2.63 13.21 -22.31
N GLY A 450 3.49 13.83 -21.52
CA GLY A 450 4.82 14.22 -21.99
C GLY A 450 5.73 14.89 -20.97
N GLY A 451 7.03 14.87 -21.25
CA GLY A 451 8.05 15.51 -20.44
C GLY A 451 9.08 16.20 -21.34
N SER A 452 8.92 17.51 -21.56
CA SER A 452 9.80 18.23 -22.50
C SER A 452 11.24 18.36 -21.96
N PRO A 453 12.26 18.46 -22.84
CA PRO A 453 13.67 18.48 -22.41
C PRO A 453 13.98 19.57 -21.39
N CYS A 454 14.34 19.17 -20.17
CA CYS A 454 14.56 20.07 -19.04
C CYS A 454 15.88 20.87 -19.09
N ASN A 455 16.72 20.68 -20.10
CA ASN A 455 18.08 21.22 -20.17
C ASN A 455 18.12 22.75 -20.11
N ASP A 456 17.20 23.43 -20.82
CA ASP A 456 17.12 24.90 -20.85
C ASP A 456 16.22 25.48 -19.75
N LEU A 457 15.43 24.65 -19.07
CA LEU A 457 14.62 25.04 -17.92
C LEU A 457 15.41 24.97 -16.61
N SER A 458 16.40 24.08 -16.52
CA SER A 458 17.01 23.76 -15.23
C SER A 458 18.04 24.79 -14.77
N ILE A 459 17.87 25.29 -13.55
CA ILE A 459 18.78 26.28 -12.92
C ILE A 459 20.19 25.74 -12.68
N VAL A 460 20.36 24.41 -12.65
CA VAL A 460 21.70 23.77 -12.52
C VAL A 460 22.49 23.77 -13.84
N ASN A 461 21.89 24.22 -14.95
CA ASN A 461 22.58 24.50 -16.20
C ASN A 461 22.97 26.00 -16.26
N PRO A 462 24.26 26.36 -16.23
CA PRO A 462 24.69 27.75 -16.39
C PRO A 462 24.35 28.32 -17.77
N ALA A 463 24.30 27.47 -18.80
CA ALA A 463 23.99 27.84 -20.19
C ALA A 463 22.50 27.67 -20.55
N ARG A 464 21.61 27.70 -19.55
CA ARG A 464 20.16 27.56 -19.74
C ARG A 464 19.59 28.78 -20.49
N LYS A 465 18.57 28.56 -21.32
CA LYS A 465 17.89 29.63 -22.06
C LYS A 465 16.49 30.00 -21.53
N GLY A 466 15.95 29.26 -20.57
CA GLY A 466 14.60 29.48 -20.02
C GLY A 466 13.48 28.94 -20.92
N LEU A 467 12.23 29.16 -20.51
CA LEU A 467 11.04 28.59 -21.15
C LEU A 467 10.83 29.01 -22.62
N TYR A 468 11.17 30.24 -22.98
CA TYR A 468 10.86 30.82 -24.29
C TYR A 468 11.93 30.56 -25.37
N GLU A 469 13.07 29.99 -24.99
CA GLU A 469 14.21 29.77 -25.87
C GLU A 469 14.74 28.33 -25.85
N GLY A 470 15.66 28.02 -26.77
CA GLY A 470 16.33 26.73 -26.83
C GLY A 470 15.35 25.56 -26.95
N THR A 471 15.51 24.59 -26.06
CA THR A 471 14.62 23.43 -25.89
C THR A 471 13.46 23.69 -24.95
N GLY A 472 13.47 24.76 -24.15
CA GLY A 472 12.37 25.13 -23.25
C GLY A 472 11.06 25.35 -23.99
N ARG A 473 11.13 25.95 -25.19
CA ARG A 473 9.96 26.21 -26.06
C ARG A 473 9.15 24.97 -26.43
N LEU A 474 9.73 23.77 -26.32
CA LEU A 474 9.03 22.51 -26.61
C LEU A 474 7.88 22.24 -25.62
N PHE A 475 7.84 22.92 -24.47
CA PHE A 475 6.64 23.00 -23.64
C PHE A 475 5.42 23.53 -24.41
N PHE A 476 5.58 24.55 -25.26
CA PHE A 476 4.46 25.13 -26.01
C PHE A 476 3.90 24.17 -27.06
N GLU A 477 4.70 23.26 -27.59
CA GLU A 477 4.22 22.19 -28.48
C GLU A 477 3.38 21.16 -27.70
N PHE A 478 3.74 20.82 -26.46
CA PHE A 478 2.88 20.03 -25.59
C PHE A 478 1.55 20.74 -25.33
N TYR A 479 1.58 22.02 -24.94
CA TYR A 479 0.37 22.80 -24.69
C TYR A 479 -0.53 22.92 -25.93
N ARG A 480 0.05 23.16 -27.11
CA ARG A 480 -0.67 23.22 -28.39
C ARG A 480 -1.36 21.89 -28.71
N LEU A 481 -0.61 20.79 -28.70
CA LEU A 481 -1.16 19.47 -29.04
C LEU A 481 -2.14 18.94 -27.98
N LEU A 482 -1.93 19.26 -26.70
CA LEU A 482 -2.93 19.02 -25.65
C LEU A 482 -4.24 19.76 -25.95
N SER A 483 -4.15 21.02 -26.37
CA SER A 483 -5.32 21.83 -26.71
C SER A 483 -6.03 21.35 -27.98
N GLU A 484 -5.30 20.79 -28.94
CA GLU A 484 -5.85 20.15 -30.14
C GLU A 484 -6.47 18.76 -29.85
N ALA A 485 -5.98 18.03 -28.83
CA ALA A 485 -6.46 16.70 -28.46
C ALA A 485 -7.59 16.68 -27.41
N LYS A 486 -7.81 17.81 -26.69
CA LYS A 486 -8.91 17.97 -25.73
C LYS A 486 -10.28 17.71 -26.42
N PRO A 487 -11.21 16.97 -25.78
CA PRO A 487 -12.57 16.82 -26.29
C PRO A 487 -13.27 18.18 -26.43
N LYS A 488 -14.24 18.26 -27.35
CA LYS A 488 -15.15 19.40 -27.44
C LYS A 488 -16.03 19.44 -26.18
N GLU A 489 -16.46 20.64 -25.76
CA GLU A 489 -17.21 20.83 -24.50
C GLU A 489 -18.47 19.95 -24.36
N ALA A 490 -19.12 19.62 -25.48
CA ALA A 490 -20.30 18.75 -25.53
C ALA A 490 -19.99 17.25 -25.33
N GLU A 491 -18.73 16.83 -25.36
CA GLU A 491 -18.32 15.44 -25.17
C GLU A 491 -17.98 15.15 -23.70
N ASP A 492 -18.83 14.39 -23.01
CA ASP A 492 -18.55 13.95 -21.63
C ASP A 492 -17.62 12.71 -21.55
N ARG A 493 -16.68 12.63 -22.49
CA ARG A 493 -15.71 11.53 -22.61
C ARG A 493 -14.58 11.74 -21.60
N PRO A 494 -14.23 10.74 -20.76
CA PRO A 494 -13.07 10.83 -19.89
C PRO A 494 -11.80 11.16 -20.68
N PHE A 495 -11.15 12.26 -20.30
CA PHE A 495 -9.93 12.74 -20.96
C PHE A 495 -8.93 13.21 -19.92
N PHE A 496 -7.76 12.57 -19.95
CA PHE A 496 -6.71 12.78 -18.98
C PHE A 496 -5.44 13.31 -19.65
N TRP A 497 -4.66 14.09 -18.91
CA TRP A 497 -3.37 14.55 -19.36
C TRP A 497 -2.40 14.73 -18.20
N MET A 498 -1.10 14.63 -18.52
CA MET A 498 -0.01 14.81 -17.56
C MET A 498 1.23 15.40 -18.23
N PHE A 499 1.76 16.48 -17.66
CA PHE A 499 3.05 17.06 -18.04
C PHE A 499 4.05 16.95 -16.90
N GLU A 500 5.26 16.47 -17.18
CA GLU A 500 6.35 16.33 -16.22
C GLU A 500 7.51 17.29 -16.51
N ASN A 501 8.13 17.83 -15.46
CA ASN A 501 9.45 18.47 -15.57
C ASN A 501 10.22 18.57 -14.24
N VAL A 502 11.44 19.12 -14.29
CA VAL A 502 12.35 19.20 -13.15
C VAL A 502 11.90 20.20 -12.07
N VAL A 503 12.05 19.85 -10.79
CA VAL A 503 11.81 20.78 -9.66
C VAL A 503 12.79 21.95 -9.66
N ALA A 504 14.03 21.71 -10.10
CA ALA A 504 15.08 22.71 -10.21
C ALA A 504 14.94 23.56 -11.48
N MET A 505 13.76 24.13 -11.73
CA MET A 505 13.48 25.12 -12.77
C MET A 505 13.36 26.54 -12.19
N GLY A 506 13.36 27.57 -13.03
CA GLY A 506 13.14 28.95 -12.57
C GLY A 506 11.73 29.14 -12.01
N VAL A 507 11.58 30.00 -10.98
CA VAL A 507 10.27 30.29 -10.36
C VAL A 507 9.30 30.92 -11.36
N ASN A 508 9.81 31.79 -12.24
CA ASN A 508 9.01 32.36 -13.34
C ASN A 508 8.61 31.27 -14.35
N ASP A 509 9.53 30.41 -14.80
CA ASP A 509 9.22 29.33 -15.74
C ASP A 509 8.14 28.39 -15.16
N LYS A 510 8.24 28.02 -13.87
CA LYS A 510 7.23 27.23 -13.15
C LYS A 510 5.87 27.90 -13.17
N ARG A 511 5.80 29.17 -12.78
CA ARG A 511 4.55 29.94 -12.70
C ARG A 511 3.92 30.08 -14.09
N ASP A 512 4.73 30.34 -15.11
CA ASP A 512 4.23 30.55 -16.46
C ASP A 512 3.73 29.21 -17.05
N ILE A 513 4.42 28.08 -16.81
CA ILE A 513 3.89 26.72 -17.11
C ILE A 513 2.55 26.48 -16.39
N SER A 514 2.44 26.77 -15.09
CA SER A 514 1.16 26.64 -14.35
C SER A 514 0.03 27.48 -14.96
N ARG A 515 0.34 28.70 -15.44
CA ARG A 515 -0.65 29.58 -16.10
C ARG A 515 -1.12 29.04 -17.45
N PHE A 516 -0.21 28.53 -18.28
CA PHE A 516 -0.58 27.91 -19.56
C PHE A 516 -1.36 26.60 -19.37
N LEU A 517 -1.06 25.84 -18.32
CA LEU A 517 -1.74 24.58 -18.01
C LEU A 517 -2.97 24.73 -17.09
N GLU A 518 -3.24 25.95 -16.62
CA GLU A 518 -4.35 26.31 -15.72
C GLU A 518 -4.40 25.46 -14.43
N CYS A 519 -3.24 24.97 -13.97
CA CYS A 519 -3.14 24.18 -12.74
C CYS A 519 -1.76 24.32 -12.09
N ASN A 520 -1.70 24.05 -10.78
CA ASN A 520 -0.43 23.98 -10.06
C ASN A 520 0.18 22.56 -10.11
N PRO A 521 1.53 22.41 -10.06
CA PRO A 521 2.17 21.11 -10.09
C PRO A 521 2.16 20.42 -8.73
N VAL A 522 1.97 19.11 -8.76
CA VAL A 522 2.31 18.22 -7.66
C VAL A 522 3.82 17.97 -7.67
N MET A 523 4.48 18.09 -6.52
CA MET A 523 5.90 17.74 -6.37
C MET A 523 6.04 16.30 -5.87
N ILE A 524 6.71 15.45 -6.64
CA ILE A 524 6.92 14.04 -6.31
C ILE A 524 8.42 13.72 -6.41
N ASP A 525 9.02 13.29 -5.29
CA ASP A 525 10.39 12.74 -5.24
C ASP A 525 10.34 11.20 -5.19
N ALA A 526 10.97 10.55 -6.18
CA ALA A 526 11.03 9.09 -6.24
C ALA A 526 11.73 8.41 -5.04
N ILE A 527 12.41 9.12 -4.13
CA ILE A 527 13.10 8.52 -2.97
C ILE A 527 12.17 7.68 -2.07
N GLU A 528 10.89 8.02 -2.00
CA GLU A 528 9.88 7.28 -1.22
C GLU A 528 9.56 5.90 -1.81
N VAL A 529 9.80 5.71 -3.12
CA VAL A 529 9.45 4.50 -3.88
C VAL A 529 10.64 3.93 -4.69
N SER A 530 11.87 4.38 -4.41
CA SER A 530 13.09 3.94 -5.09
C SER A 530 14.36 4.27 -4.30
N ALA A 531 15.50 3.74 -4.74
CA ALA A 531 16.81 3.98 -4.15
C ALA A 531 17.45 5.35 -4.48
N ALA A 532 16.76 6.24 -5.23
CA ALA A 532 17.32 7.53 -5.65
C ALA A 532 16.40 8.72 -5.35
N HIS A 533 17.02 9.84 -4.95
CA HIS A 533 16.37 11.15 -5.05
C HIS A 533 16.05 11.46 -6.52
N ARG A 534 14.80 11.80 -6.80
CA ARG A 534 14.35 12.29 -8.10
C ARG A 534 13.10 13.16 -7.98
N ALA A 535 13.20 14.28 -7.26
CA ALA A 535 12.15 15.30 -7.24
C ALA A 535 11.79 15.81 -8.65
N ARG A 536 10.50 15.75 -8.99
CA ARG A 536 9.86 16.22 -10.23
C ARG A 536 8.55 16.95 -9.95
N TYR A 537 8.18 17.86 -10.83
CA TYR A 537 6.87 18.50 -10.88
C TYR A 537 6.00 17.80 -11.92
N PHE A 538 4.76 17.53 -11.54
CA PHE A 538 3.73 16.93 -12.39
C PHE A 538 2.49 17.83 -12.42
N TRP A 539 2.18 18.37 -13.59
CA TRP A 539 0.90 19.03 -13.87
C TRP A 539 -0.03 18.01 -14.53
N GLY A 540 -1.34 18.12 -14.34
CA GLY A 540 -2.30 17.20 -14.94
C GLY A 540 -3.65 17.18 -14.22
N ASN A 541 -4.55 16.36 -14.74
CA ASN A 541 -5.88 16.11 -14.17
C ASN A 541 -6.10 14.62 -13.84
N LEU A 542 -5.03 13.85 -13.60
CA LEU A 542 -5.14 12.46 -13.17
C LEU A 542 -5.82 12.41 -11.78
N PRO A 543 -6.75 11.48 -11.52
CA PRO A 543 -7.43 11.43 -10.23
C PRO A 543 -6.46 11.14 -9.08
N GLY A 544 -6.44 12.00 -8.06
CA GLY A 544 -5.67 11.77 -6.83
C GLY A 544 -4.14 11.85 -6.98
N MET A 545 -3.61 12.69 -7.87
CA MET A 545 -2.15 12.94 -7.99
C MET A 545 -1.47 13.35 -6.66
N ASN A 546 -2.22 14.00 -5.76
CA ASN A 546 -1.76 14.43 -4.44
C ASN A 546 -1.80 13.34 -3.35
N ARG A 547 -2.24 12.11 -3.67
CA ARG A 547 -2.39 11.06 -2.67
C ARG A 547 -1.02 10.64 -2.09
N PRO A 548 -0.96 10.24 -0.81
CA PRO A 548 0.26 9.71 -0.20
C PRO A 548 0.83 8.53 -1.01
N ARG A 549 2.16 8.43 -1.06
CA ARG A 549 2.86 7.38 -1.80
C ARG A 549 3.17 6.21 -0.86
N CYS A 550 2.65 5.04 -1.21
CA CYS A 550 3.05 3.78 -0.60
C CYS A 550 4.00 3.04 -1.55
N ALA A 551 5.12 2.53 -1.04
CA ALA A 551 6.00 1.67 -1.80
C ALA A 551 5.40 0.25 -1.87
N SER A 552 5.44 -0.36 -3.05
CA SER A 552 5.13 -1.78 -3.19
C SER A 552 6.24 -2.63 -2.55
N GLY A 553 5.92 -3.87 -2.15
CA GLY A 553 6.93 -4.85 -1.75
C GLY A 553 7.94 -5.19 -2.87
N MET A 554 7.62 -4.82 -4.12
CA MET A 554 8.49 -4.96 -5.30
C MET A 554 9.43 -3.77 -5.50
N ASP A 555 9.18 -2.63 -4.85
CA ASP A 555 9.97 -1.41 -5.05
C ASP A 555 11.28 -1.45 -4.25
N LYS A 556 12.40 -1.27 -4.95
CA LYS A 556 13.74 -1.36 -4.37
C LYS A 556 14.12 -0.06 -3.66
N LEU A 557 13.91 -0.03 -2.35
CA LEU A 557 14.10 1.17 -1.55
C LEU A 557 15.56 1.44 -1.22
N GLU A 558 16.39 0.46 -0.88
CA GLU A 558 17.81 0.72 -0.61
C GLU A 558 18.67 0.46 -1.85
N LEU A 559 19.76 1.21 -1.99
CA LEU A 559 20.71 1.06 -3.09
C LEU A 559 21.25 -0.37 -3.14
N GLN A 560 21.49 -0.98 -1.98
CA GLN A 560 21.99 -2.34 -1.86
C GLN A 560 21.08 -3.37 -2.54
N ASP A 561 19.76 -3.14 -2.55
CA ASP A 561 18.77 -4.02 -3.20
C ASP A 561 18.84 -3.92 -4.72
N CYS A 562 19.42 -2.84 -5.25
CA CYS A 562 19.61 -2.60 -6.68
C CYS A 562 20.91 -3.18 -7.25
N LEU A 563 21.92 -3.42 -6.40
CA LEU A 563 23.25 -3.85 -6.85
C LEU A 563 23.30 -5.34 -7.25
N ASP A 564 24.25 -5.68 -8.13
CA ASP A 564 24.57 -7.08 -8.45
C ASP A 564 25.44 -7.75 -7.36
N HIS A 565 25.47 -9.08 -7.34
CA HIS A 565 26.16 -9.86 -6.31
C HIS A 565 27.66 -9.51 -6.19
N GLY A 566 28.17 -9.50 -4.95
CA GLY A 566 29.57 -9.14 -4.64
C GLY A 566 29.85 -7.63 -4.61
N ARG A 567 28.83 -6.78 -4.77
CA ARG A 567 28.93 -5.32 -4.76
C ARG A 567 28.21 -4.74 -3.54
N VAL A 568 28.85 -3.78 -2.89
CA VAL A 568 28.40 -3.21 -1.61
C VAL A 568 28.08 -1.72 -1.76
N ALA A 569 26.89 -1.31 -1.33
CA ALA A 569 26.46 0.07 -1.33
C ALA A 569 27.20 0.88 -0.26
N LYS A 570 27.76 2.04 -0.62
CA LYS A 570 28.34 3.00 0.35
C LYS A 570 27.30 3.94 0.97
N PHE A 571 26.11 4.03 0.36
CA PHE A 571 25.03 4.92 0.73
C PHE A 571 23.70 4.16 0.61
N GLY A 572 22.76 4.38 1.53
CA GLY A 572 21.42 3.76 1.46
C GLY A 572 20.59 4.28 0.27
N LYS A 573 20.67 5.59 0.02
CA LYS A 573 20.05 6.26 -1.14
C LYS A 573 21.09 7.03 -1.93
N VAL A 574 20.91 7.17 -3.24
CA VAL A 574 21.75 8.01 -4.11
C VAL A 574 21.09 9.35 -4.43
N ARG A 575 21.89 10.39 -4.69
CA ARG A 575 21.43 11.66 -5.24
C ARG A 575 20.91 11.51 -6.68
N THR A 576 20.21 12.54 -7.16
CA THR A 576 19.64 12.62 -8.51
C THR A 576 20.64 12.28 -9.61
N ILE A 577 20.47 11.11 -10.22
CA ILE A 577 21.23 10.67 -11.39
C ILE A 577 20.65 11.36 -12.64
N THR A 578 21.54 11.86 -13.48
CA THR A 578 21.23 12.64 -14.69
C THR A 578 21.96 12.09 -15.91
N THR A 579 21.80 12.75 -17.05
CA THR A 579 22.55 12.48 -18.29
C THR A 579 24.07 12.66 -18.18
N ARG A 580 24.57 13.36 -17.15
CA ARG A 580 26.01 13.58 -16.93
C ARG A 580 26.59 12.48 -16.04
N SER A 581 27.62 11.75 -16.49
CA SER A 581 28.25 10.66 -15.71
C SER A 581 28.77 11.09 -14.33
N ASN A 582 29.16 12.36 -14.15
CA ASN A 582 29.55 12.88 -12.84
C ASN A 582 28.39 12.92 -11.81
N SER A 583 27.11 12.90 -12.22
CA SER A 583 25.98 12.87 -11.27
C SER A 583 25.81 11.53 -10.53
N ILE A 584 26.54 10.49 -10.94
CA ILE A 584 26.64 9.23 -10.20
C ILE A 584 27.47 9.42 -8.91
N LYS A 585 28.37 10.42 -8.87
CA LYS A 585 29.26 10.68 -7.73
C LYS A 585 28.50 11.36 -6.59
N GLN A 586 28.83 10.97 -5.37
CA GLN A 586 28.14 11.33 -4.13
C GLN A 586 29.03 12.18 -3.21
N GLY A 587 28.42 12.87 -2.25
CA GLY A 587 29.13 13.73 -1.28
C GLY A 587 29.65 15.05 -1.86
N LYS A 588 30.51 15.75 -1.11
CA LYS A 588 31.31 16.88 -1.65
C LYS A 588 32.55 16.34 -2.36
N ASP A 589 33.14 15.30 -1.79
CA ASP A 589 34.40 14.65 -2.15
C ASP A 589 34.29 13.71 -3.37
N GLN A 590 33.15 13.72 -4.06
CA GLN A 590 32.95 13.10 -5.37
C GLN A 590 33.19 11.57 -5.41
N HIS A 591 32.90 10.88 -4.31
CA HIS A 591 32.98 9.42 -4.18
C HIS A 591 32.04 8.70 -5.15
N PHE A 592 32.45 7.55 -5.68
CA PHE A 592 31.49 6.65 -6.32
C PHE A 592 30.61 5.94 -5.26
N PRO A 593 29.38 5.49 -5.63
CA PRO A 593 28.40 4.99 -4.67
C PRO A 593 28.55 3.51 -4.29
N VAL A 594 29.38 2.74 -5.00
CA VAL A 594 29.55 1.29 -4.81
C VAL A 594 30.99 0.95 -4.46
N MET A 595 31.18 -0.10 -3.66
CA MET A 595 32.45 -0.80 -3.46
C MET A 595 32.39 -2.20 -4.09
N MET A 596 33.44 -2.57 -4.80
CA MET A 596 33.66 -3.94 -5.29
C MET A 596 35.12 -4.33 -5.04
N ASN A 597 35.36 -5.45 -4.37
CA ASN A 597 36.71 -5.96 -4.06
C ASN A 597 37.65 -4.91 -3.43
N GLY A 598 37.13 -4.09 -2.50
CA GLY A 598 37.89 -3.05 -1.81
C GLY A 598 38.19 -1.79 -2.63
N LYS A 599 37.67 -1.67 -3.87
CA LYS A 599 37.80 -0.48 -4.71
C LYS A 599 36.45 0.20 -4.93
N GLU A 600 36.47 1.53 -5.08
CA GLU A 600 35.28 2.28 -5.49
C GLU A 600 34.90 1.95 -6.94
N ASP A 601 33.61 1.77 -7.20
CA ASP A 601 33.07 1.54 -8.54
C ASP A 601 31.77 2.32 -8.80
N ILE A 602 31.54 2.58 -10.08
CA ILE A 602 30.34 3.20 -10.67
C ILE A 602 29.14 2.26 -10.67
N LEU A 603 27.93 2.84 -10.75
CA LEU A 603 26.72 2.08 -11.08
C LEU A 603 26.78 1.54 -12.51
N TRP A 604 26.41 0.27 -12.65
CA TRP A 604 26.22 -0.43 -13.91
C TRP A 604 24.84 -0.11 -14.51
N CYS A 605 24.64 -0.31 -15.82
CA CYS A 605 23.36 0.02 -16.47
C CYS A 605 22.18 -0.80 -15.92
N THR A 606 22.40 -2.06 -15.55
CA THR A 606 21.42 -2.94 -14.90
C THR A 606 21.02 -2.45 -13.50
N GLU A 607 21.98 -1.92 -12.75
CA GLU A 607 21.75 -1.30 -11.44
C GLU A 607 20.97 0.01 -11.58
N LEU A 608 21.30 0.82 -12.60
CA LEU A 608 20.55 2.04 -12.94
C LEU A 608 19.11 1.73 -13.38
N GLU A 609 18.89 0.70 -14.19
CA GLU A 609 17.54 0.25 -14.59
C GLU A 609 16.70 -0.07 -13.34
N ARG A 610 17.24 -0.87 -12.41
CA ARG A 610 16.57 -1.20 -11.13
C ARG A 610 16.29 0.02 -10.26
N ILE A 611 17.24 0.95 -10.12
CA ILE A 611 17.07 2.19 -9.34
C ILE A 611 15.92 3.04 -9.91
N PHE A 612 15.75 3.04 -11.23
CA PHE A 612 14.71 3.81 -11.92
C PHE A 612 13.38 3.04 -12.03
N GLY A 613 13.36 1.77 -11.60
CA GLY A 613 12.22 0.87 -11.60
C GLY A 613 11.96 0.12 -12.91
N PHE A 614 12.89 0.18 -13.87
CA PHE A 614 12.79 -0.57 -15.12
C PHE A 614 13.12 -2.06 -14.93
N PRO A 615 12.55 -2.95 -15.77
CA PRO A 615 13.05 -4.30 -15.93
C PRO A 615 14.56 -4.32 -16.22
N VAL A 616 15.27 -5.32 -15.69
CA VAL A 616 16.70 -5.49 -15.96
C VAL A 616 16.91 -5.74 -17.46
N HIS A 617 17.94 -5.11 -18.05
CA HIS A 617 18.23 -5.07 -19.48
C HIS A 617 17.25 -4.25 -20.33
N TYR A 618 16.33 -3.46 -19.77
CA TYR A 618 15.37 -2.68 -20.56
C TYR A 618 16.02 -1.77 -21.63
N THR A 619 17.15 -1.12 -21.34
CA THR A 619 17.89 -0.29 -22.31
C THR A 619 18.97 -1.04 -23.09
N ASP A 620 19.05 -2.36 -22.94
CA ASP A 620 20.04 -3.22 -23.59
C ASP A 620 19.59 -3.60 -25.01
N VAL A 621 19.69 -2.64 -25.94
CA VAL A 621 19.30 -2.80 -27.35
C VAL A 621 20.29 -2.09 -28.28
N SER A 622 20.23 -2.42 -29.57
CA SER A 622 20.93 -1.72 -30.67
C SER A 622 22.45 -1.50 -30.48
N ASN A 623 23.12 -2.38 -29.72
CA ASN A 623 24.55 -2.26 -29.36
C ASN A 623 24.93 -0.91 -28.71
N MET A 624 23.99 -0.25 -28.04
CA MET A 624 24.23 1.05 -27.40
C MET A 624 25.31 0.97 -26.32
N GLY A 625 26.36 1.77 -26.48
CA GLY A 625 27.39 1.93 -25.47
C GLY A 625 26.84 2.47 -24.14
N ARG A 626 27.49 2.12 -23.02
CA ARG A 626 27.11 2.50 -21.65
C ARG A 626 26.72 3.98 -21.50
N GLY A 627 27.45 4.89 -22.16
CA GLY A 627 27.18 6.33 -22.10
C GLY A 627 25.87 6.77 -22.74
N ALA A 628 25.39 6.07 -23.78
CA ALA A 628 24.07 6.31 -24.38
C ALA A 628 22.96 5.81 -23.45
N ARG A 629 23.05 4.54 -22.99
CA ARG A 629 22.11 3.95 -22.02
C ARG A 629 21.97 4.81 -20.75
N GLN A 630 23.07 5.33 -20.20
CA GLN A 630 23.02 6.25 -19.04
C GLN A 630 22.29 7.56 -19.34
N LYS A 631 22.43 8.13 -20.55
CA LYS A 631 21.69 9.34 -20.96
C LYS A 631 20.20 9.08 -21.11
N LEU A 632 19.81 7.93 -21.69
CA LEU A 632 18.41 7.53 -21.81
C LEU A 632 17.75 7.37 -20.43
N LEU A 633 18.34 6.57 -19.54
CA LEU A 633 17.86 6.38 -18.18
C LEU A 633 17.77 7.73 -17.44
N GLY A 634 18.82 8.55 -17.49
CA GLY A 634 18.83 9.88 -16.87
C GLY A 634 17.69 10.80 -17.30
N ARG A 635 17.18 10.66 -18.53
CA ARG A 635 16.03 11.42 -19.08
C ARG A 635 14.67 10.82 -18.73
N SER A 636 14.54 9.49 -18.78
CA SER A 636 13.28 8.73 -18.57
C SER A 636 12.53 9.11 -17.29
N TRP A 637 11.27 8.69 -17.11
CA TRP A 637 10.62 8.83 -15.80
C TRP A 637 11.09 7.77 -14.80
N SER A 638 10.64 7.88 -13.54
CA SER A 638 10.73 6.78 -12.57
C SER A 638 9.49 5.90 -12.72
N VAL A 639 9.68 4.63 -13.03
CA VAL A 639 8.58 3.66 -13.27
C VAL A 639 7.58 3.61 -12.10
N PRO A 640 7.97 3.44 -10.81
CA PRO A 640 7.01 3.40 -9.71
C PRO A 640 6.24 4.70 -9.51
N VAL A 641 6.83 5.86 -9.82
CA VAL A 641 6.13 7.16 -9.77
C VAL A 641 5.03 7.22 -10.83
N ILE A 642 5.32 6.80 -12.06
CA ILE A 642 4.31 6.80 -13.13
C ILE A 642 3.25 5.71 -12.88
N ARG A 643 3.63 4.56 -12.31
CA ARG A 643 2.70 3.51 -11.85
C ARG A 643 1.72 4.05 -10.83
N HIS A 644 2.20 4.79 -9.84
CA HIS A 644 1.37 5.45 -8.82
C HIS A 644 0.37 6.45 -9.43
N LEU A 645 0.81 7.24 -10.43
CA LEU A 645 0.01 8.26 -11.11
C LEU A 645 -1.04 7.68 -12.07
N PHE A 646 -0.73 6.58 -12.79
CA PHE A 646 -1.63 5.97 -13.76
C PHE A 646 -2.60 4.94 -13.14
N ALA A 647 -2.30 4.38 -11.97
CA ALA A 647 -3.15 3.38 -11.30
C ALA A 647 -4.65 3.76 -11.19
N PRO A 648 -5.05 5.02 -10.87
CA PRO A 648 -6.46 5.42 -10.81
C PRO A 648 -7.21 5.36 -12.15
N LEU A 649 -6.49 5.33 -13.29
CA LEU A 649 -7.12 5.22 -14.62
C LEU A 649 -7.82 3.86 -14.82
N LYS A 650 -7.55 2.86 -13.97
CA LYS A 650 -8.25 1.57 -13.94
C LYS A 650 -9.73 1.69 -13.66
N ASP A 651 -10.21 2.82 -13.13
CA ASP A 651 -11.64 3.06 -12.97
C ASP A 651 -12.36 3.57 -14.23
N TYR A 652 -11.63 3.81 -15.33
CA TYR A 652 -12.13 4.42 -16.56
C TYR A 652 -11.90 3.56 -17.81
N PHE A 653 -10.80 2.81 -17.87
CA PHE A 653 -10.38 2.06 -19.07
C PHE A 653 -10.30 0.55 -18.85
N ALA A 654 -10.31 -0.20 -19.95
CA ALA A 654 -10.29 -1.66 -19.94
C ALA A 654 -8.94 -2.19 -19.46
N CYS A 655 -9.00 -3.26 -18.66
CA CYS A 655 -7.84 -4.00 -18.18
C CYS A 655 -7.88 -5.42 -18.74
N GLU A 656 -6.74 -6.11 -18.78
CA GLU A 656 -6.62 -7.50 -19.28
C GLU A 656 -7.53 -8.48 -18.52
#